data_AF-A0A178IPU3-F1
#
_entry.id   AF-A0A178IPU3-F1
#
_cell.length_a   1.000
_cell.length_b   1.000
_cell.length_c   1.000
_cell.angle_alpha   90.00
_cell.angle_beta   90.00
_cell.angle_gamma   90.00
#
_symmetry.space_group_name_H-M   'P 1'
#
loop_
_entity.id
_entity.type
_entity.pdbx_description
1 polymer ?
#
loop_
_entity_poly.entity_id
_entity_poly.type
_entity_poly.pdbx_seq_one_letter_code
_entity_poly.pdbx_strand_id
1 'polypeptide(L)'
;MTSVPKTAAALLALCTVVLALAVPASAASENPAPNNTLLIEPETFAVLGPWDAKGNHIRSSNRPAVALAGFEIAEPGEYQVWTRSLDSTDNEKGARRFLLRIDGNPLDRESGQHGRDGLWWENVGARDLAAGAHTLEIDDTRRHFGRLEAILLTRTAFDPNSRERESLRRFYRPVIQPERVFPATAAPTPPGPGAKPLVEIRNADIAVRFFAAKSADGAPLVWRETVFLTDGDRLPPLAHGVEPLLAIAREPDAKAAFWDDVFPSWTNKETTAWRVAGREVTLAADIRDPFVAGSLLALPPAAVRALGPRSAETTCRSADGSLSATLRWTLPESGHLVRVEAEFSAPRDAFWSMAFAPGPLFPKSAVSAVQLPPLYQYRRLPVSPRLLLSSKTPHPLALVTARPGGFSRSVTVGVLADPETLTADWPAYDNASHGFTLTGLADGAQAHVFSPVPGGKNSRAAQGGRVSAAWQVAAAPLPWDAVMREADARLWKVRDYREPFANSLTEQALNLAGLLGDDAHAFWLPELKGPANIEAPSTVTHAAPLAYLAAATLARDADFYRRRALPTLEFLLSRPETHFALNAENNSYLSPKGARIAFDNSAQPAAVWEGADALLGRLNPWLRGYVDRQNHATAGQNTARAPGWSGRLALLRSQPSSPGKLLDDAVAEAAAWAARSLTANPARPLSESSFYNTSMYPAWWELLDLYELRNDRRLLDAAVDAAQQTVAGLYVHPVLPDANAPRTLNKGGSFSLRAPIWWGDGVELSRLGWTEEMLPKPRKRRAAPTTLALPEQIVPAWLTSPVGLGIEQPTSVQFAYRPPMSLIMLSSWAANLLRLSAITGDDYWRIFARGTLIGRAASYPGYYLTDHIAAFHRPDYPKNGPDLTSLYWHHVPPHFAMVLDYLFTDAETRTGGAVRFPYVRQLGYVWFSNRLPSGAPGKVFDDADCRPWLDRKAFGVDTPKVDFIGARSPGKFHLILLNQALGDTTARVRVDEGLTGVAEKTPALLRTKAGDGGSLLPRDADGRLTVSLPRGGWAVLSFDARREDFWPSMKPLETAPVKLDLPEGWGEGRAFRIRSPFGFDSVFVALTGRPAQGHARLVFDDGGLPPINCDTFPYEFTAADISPSQDITLRLRLELPGQAAIETPPVTLKGTR
;
A
#
# COMPACT_ATOMS: atom_id res chain seq x y z
N MET A 1 -64.15 -12.67 -51.19
CA MET A 1 -64.52 -13.44 -52.38
C MET A 1 -63.31 -14.28 -52.77
N THR A 2 -63.21 -15.54 -52.29
CA THR A 2 -63.58 -16.80 -53.01
C THR A 2 -62.73 -16.99 -54.29
N SER A 3 -62.03 -18.08 -54.59
CA SER A 3 -61.88 -19.42 -53.99
C SER A 3 -60.82 -20.21 -54.82
N VAL A 4 -60.15 -21.16 -54.16
CA VAL A 4 -59.22 -22.26 -54.60
C VAL A 4 -59.92 -23.26 -55.57
N PRO A 5 -59.28 -24.06 -56.49
CA PRO A 5 -58.42 -25.29 -56.27
C PRO A 5 -57.24 -25.57 -57.26
N LYS A 6 -56.12 -26.23 -56.87
CA LYS A 6 -55.75 -27.70 -56.88
C LYS A 6 -55.91 -28.38 -58.27
N THR A 7 -54.99 -29.18 -58.89
CA THR A 7 -53.93 -30.14 -58.43
C THR A 7 -53.14 -30.75 -59.62
N ALA A 8 -51.83 -31.08 -59.41
CA ALA A 8 -51.03 -32.31 -59.72
C ALA A 8 -51.16 -33.08 -61.09
N ALA A 9 -50.19 -33.79 -61.71
CA ALA A 9 -48.77 -34.15 -61.50
C ALA A 9 -48.17 -34.92 -62.75
N ALA A 10 -46.82 -34.87 -62.88
CA ALA A 10 -45.83 -35.93 -63.25
C ALA A 10 -45.55 -36.49 -64.68
N LEU A 11 -44.28 -36.97 -64.81
CA LEU A 11 -43.52 -37.76 -65.82
C LEU A 11 -42.62 -36.98 -66.82
N LEU A 12 -41.35 -37.33 -67.14
CA LEU A 12 -40.34 -38.33 -66.69
C LEU A 12 -38.97 -38.09 -67.44
N ALA A 13 -37.82 -38.31 -66.77
CA ALA A 13 -36.47 -38.81 -67.23
C ALA A 13 -35.70 -38.19 -68.46
N LEU A 14 -34.37 -38.05 -68.59
CA LEU A 14 -33.17 -38.77 -68.09
C LEU A 14 -31.84 -37.98 -68.37
N CYS A 15 -30.88 -37.94 -67.41
CA CYS A 15 -29.37 -37.96 -67.44
C CYS A 15 -28.53 -37.32 -68.59
N THR A 16 -27.30 -36.73 -68.46
CA THR A 16 -26.22 -36.70 -67.43
C THR A 16 -25.11 -35.66 -67.80
N VAL A 17 -24.59 -34.94 -66.78
CA VAL A 17 -23.18 -34.51 -66.47
C VAL A 17 -22.30 -33.74 -67.49
N VAL A 18 -21.96 -32.48 -67.15
CA VAL A 18 -20.56 -31.99 -66.90
C VAL A 18 -20.60 -30.91 -65.81
N LEU A 19 -19.76 -31.09 -64.78
CA LEU A 19 -19.43 -30.14 -63.71
C LEU A 19 -18.79 -28.84 -64.25
N ALA A 20 -19.26 -27.68 -63.77
CA ALA A 20 -18.42 -26.50 -63.60
C ALA A 20 -18.67 -25.94 -62.19
N LEU A 21 -17.67 -26.12 -61.34
CA LEU A 21 -17.57 -25.58 -59.98
C LEU A 21 -17.50 -24.05 -60.03
N ALA A 22 -18.56 -23.35 -59.62
CA ALA A 22 -18.44 -21.98 -59.12
C ALA A 22 -18.28 -22.07 -57.60
N VAL A 23 -17.02 -22.08 -57.17
CA VAL A 23 -16.58 -22.06 -55.78
C VAL A 23 -17.06 -20.74 -55.12
N PRO A 24 -17.71 -20.77 -53.94
CA PRO A 24 -17.86 -19.56 -53.13
C PRO A 24 -16.44 -19.13 -52.74
N ALA A 25 -16.07 -17.87 -53.00
CA ALA A 25 -14.75 -17.34 -52.72
C ALA A 25 -14.32 -17.72 -51.28
N SER A 26 -13.47 -18.74 -51.19
CA SER A 26 -12.83 -19.14 -49.95
C SER A 26 -11.96 -17.97 -49.51
N ALA A 27 -12.14 -17.49 -48.29
CA ALA A 27 -11.15 -16.63 -47.64
C ALA A 27 -9.76 -17.22 -47.92
N ALA A 28 -8.95 -16.51 -48.68
CA ALA A 28 -7.56 -16.90 -48.88
C ALA A 28 -6.95 -17.12 -47.50
N SER A 29 -6.11 -18.15 -47.35
CA SER A 29 -5.38 -18.42 -46.11
C SER A 29 -4.32 -17.34 -45.89
N GLU A 30 -4.76 -16.12 -45.63
CA GLU A 30 -3.90 -15.06 -45.13
C GLU A 30 -3.41 -15.48 -43.74
N ASN A 31 -2.10 -15.35 -43.52
CA ASN A 31 -1.56 -15.51 -42.18
C ASN A 31 -1.97 -14.30 -41.32
N PRO A 32 -2.17 -14.48 -40.01
CA PRO A 32 -2.50 -13.38 -39.12
C PRO A 32 -1.33 -12.39 -39.08
N ALA A 33 -1.62 -11.15 -39.48
CA ALA A 33 -0.70 -10.04 -39.62
C ALA A 33 -1.29 -8.76 -38.97
N PRO A 34 -0.45 -7.78 -38.58
CA PRO A 34 -0.89 -6.53 -37.94
C PRO A 34 -2.00 -5.73 -38.66
N ASN A 35 -2.19 -5.92 -39.97
CA ASN A 35 -3.20 -5.23 -40.78
C ASN A 35 -4.54 -5.97 -40.86
N ASN A 36 -4.56 -7.29 -40.67
CA ASN A 36 -5.77 -8.13 -40.78
C ASN A 36 -6.18 -8.83 -39.47
N THR A 37 -5.41 -8.62 -38.40
CA THR A 37 -5.64 -9.19 -37.07
C THR A 37 -5.34 -8.15 -36.00
N LEU A 38 -6.25 -7.98 -35.05
CA LEU A 38 -6.10 -7.06 -33.93
C LEU A 38 -6.54 -7.70 -32.61
N LEU A 39 -5.84 -7.35 -31.53
CA LEU A 39 -6.11 -7.79 -30.17
C LEU A 39 -6.45 -6.57 -29.30
N ILE A 40 -7.58 -6.63 -28.62
CA ILE A 40 -8.07 -5.62 -27.66
C ILE A 40 -8.06 -6.24 -26.26
N GLU A 41 -7.64 -5.45 -25.28
CA GLU A 41 -7.55 -5.80 -23.86
C GLU A 41 -8.55 -4.93 -23.05
N PRO A 42 -9.74 -5.46 -22.68
CA PRO A 42 -10.83 -4.66 -22.10
C PRO A 42 -10.53 -3.99 -20.76
N GLU A 43 -9.55 -4.47 -20.00
CA GLU A 43 -9.07 -3.83 -18.77
C GLU A 43 -8.47 -2.44 -19.02
N THR A 44 -8.23 -2.08 -20.29
CA THR A 44 -7.73 -0.76 -20.69
C THR A 44 -8.85 0.27 -20.92
N PHE A 45 -10.13 -0.12 -20.87
CA PHE A 45 -11.24 0.77 -21.16
C PHE A 45 -11.42 1.81 -20.04
N ALA A 46 -11.64 3.07 -20.42
CA ALA A 46 -11.96 4.14 -19.49
C ALA A 46 -13.41 4.06 -18.97
N VAL A 47 -14.34 3.57 -19.81
CA VAL A 47 -15.76 3.43 -19.48
C VAL A 47 -16.07 1.95 -19.29
N LEU A 48 -16.05 1.50 -18.04
CA LEU A 48 -16.36 0.12 -17.68
C LEU A 48 -17.81 -0.06 -17.20
N GLY A 49 -18.53 1.03 -16.86
CA GLY A 49 -19.77 0.89 -16.09
C GLY A 49 -19.57 -0.01 -14.86
N PRO A 50 -20.57 -0.74 -14.38
CA PRO A 50 -20.41 -1.75 -13.33
C PRO A 50 -19.48 -2.98 -13.64
N TRP A 51 -18.62 -2.91 -14.66
CA TRP A 51 -17.46 -3.78 -14.77
C TRP A 51 -16.27 -3.21 -13.99
N ASP A 52 -15.42 -4.10 -13.48
CA ASP A 52 -14.19 -3.75 -12.78
C ASP A 52 -12.99 -4.36 -13.50
N ALA A 53 -11.94 -3.58 -13.74
CA ALA A 53 -10.64 -4.13 -14.13
C ALA A 53 -10.02 -4.90 -12.95
N LYS A 54 -9.74 -6.18 -13.16
CA LYS A 54 -9.15 -7.12 -12.19
C LYS A 54 -7.84 -7.68 -12.75
N GLY A 55 -6.79 -6.87 -12.72
CA GLY A 55 -5.50 -7.24 -13.31
C GLY A 55 -5.56 -7.19 -14.83
N ASN A 56 -5.58 -8.35 -15.48
CA ASN A 56 -5.56 -8.54 -16.94
C ASN A 56 -6.92 -8.88 -17.56
N HIS A 57 -8.01 -8.71 -16.82
CA HIS A 57 -9.36 -8.94 -17.32
C HIS A 57 -10.34 -7.96 -16.67
N ILE A 58 -11.53 -7.85 -17.25
CA ILE A 58 -12.65 -7.17 -16.61
C ILE A 58 -13.61 -8.19 -16.01
N ARG A 59 -14.19 -7.86 -14.85
CA ARG A 59 -15.21 -8.66 -14.16
C ARG A 59 -16.46 -7.83 -13.92
N SER A 60 -17.63 -8.32 -14.32
CA SER A 60 -18.89 -7.63 -14.02
C SER A 60 -19.27 -7.76 -12.53
N SER A 61 -20.05 -6.80 -12.02
CA SER A 61 -20.49 -6.75 -10.61
C SER A 61 -21.91 -7.27 -10.38
N ASN A 62 -22.48 -8.06 -11.29
CA ASN A 62 -23.89 -8.52 -11.23
C ASN A 62 -24.86 -7.32 -11.17
N ARG A 63 -24.56 -6.29 -11.97
CA ARG A 63 -25.39 -5.07 -12.11
C ARG A 63 -25.46 -4.74 -13.60
N PRO A 64 -26.62 -4.33 -14.13
CA PRO A 64 -26.75 -4.01 -15.56
C PRO A 64 -25.77 -2.92 -15.96
N ALA A 65 -24.95 -3.20 -16.97
CA ALA A 65 -23.82 -2.37 -17.34
C ALA A 65 -23.31 -2.68 -18.74
N VAL A 66 -22.90 -1.64 -19.45
CA VAL A 66 -22.16 -1.75 -20.70
C VAL A 66 -20.78 -1.12 -20.52
N ALA A 67 -19.71 -1.89 -20.80
CA ALA A 67 -18.39 -1.31 -21.00
C ALA A 67 -18.25 -0.81 -22.44
N LEU A 68 -17.60 0.33 -22.66
CA LEU A 68 -17.55 1.03 -23.94
C LEU A 68 -16.12 1.42 -24.30
N ALA A 69 -15.74 1.16 -25.54
CA ALA A 69 -14.53 1.69 -26.17
C ALA A 69 -14.71 1.79 -27.69
N GLY A 70 -13.75 2.39 -28.37
CA GLY A 70 -13.63 2.30 -29.83
C GLY A 70 -12.33 1.61 -30.25
N PHE A 71 -12.25 1.21 -31.50
CA PHE A 71 -11.05 0.60 -32.08
C PHE A 71 -10.94 0.94 -33.56
N GLU A 72 -9.75 0.82 -34.13
CA GLU A 72 -9.51 1.09 -35.55
C GLU A 72 -9.30 -0.20 -36.35
N ILE A 73 -9.92 -0.24 -37.53
CA ILE A 73 -9.72 -1.25 -38.55
C ILE A 73 -8.89 -0.63 -39.68
N ALA A 74 -7.76 -1.24 -40.01
CA ALA A 74 -6.85 -0.74 -41.05
C ALA A 74 -7.38 -1.05 -42.46
N GLU A 75 -7.89 -2.27 -42.66
CA GLU A 75 -8.39 -2.74 -43.94
C GLU A 75 -9.84 -3.23 -43.81
N PRO A 76 -10.74 -2.81 -44.71
CA PRO A 76 -12.13 -3.26 -44.67
C PRO A 76 -12.22 -4.77 -44.98
N GLY A 77 -13.24 -5.43 -44.44
CA GLY A 77 -13.54 -6.83 -44.72
C GLY A 77 -14.32 -7.52 -43.61
N GLU A 78 -14.58 -8.81 -43.80
CA GLU A 78 -15.25 -9.65 -42.80
C GLU A 78 -14.24 -10.12 -41.72
N TYR A 79 -14.45 -9.70 -40.47
CA TYR A 79 -13.65 -10.11 -39.33
C TYR A 79 -14.39 -11.12 -38.47
N GLN A 80 -13.76 -12.27 -38.23
CA GLN A 80 -14.15 -13.20 -37.18
C GLN A 80 -13.79 -12.61 -35.82
N VAL A 81 -14.75 -12.62 -34.89
CA VAL A 81 -14.58 -12.04 -33.56
C VAL A 81 -14.51 -13.16 -32.51
N TRP A 82 -13.43 -13.16 -31.76
CA TRP A 82 -13.16 -14.10 -30.69
C TRP A 82 -13.07 -13.37 -29.35
N THR A 83 -13.54 -14.02 -28.30
CA THR A 83 -13.43 -13.52 -26.92
C THR A 83 -12.75 -14.55 -26.05
N ARG A 84 -11.80 -14.13 -25.21
CA ARG A 84 -11.15 -14.98 -24.21
C ARG A 84 -11.76 -14.72 -22.85
N SER A 85 -12.53 -15.67 -22.34
CA SER A 85 -13.26 -15.54 -21.08
C SER A 85 -12.87 -16.63 -20.09
N LEU A 86 -13.08 -16.35 -18.80
CA LEU A 86 -12.77 -17.30 -17.71
C LEU A 86 -14.07 -17.98 -17.25
N ASP A 87 -14.09 -19.31 -17.31
CA ASP A 87 -15.15 -20.14 -16.74
C ASP A 87 -14.59 -21.19 -15.78
N SER A 88 -15.47 -21.86 -15.02
CA SER A 88 -15.09 -22.93 -14.10
C SER A 88 -16.04 -24.11 -14.18
N THR A 89 -15.51 -25.33 -14.21
CA THR A 89 -16.32 -26.56 -14.26
C THR A 89 -17.02 -26.85 -12.93
N ASP A 90 -16.44 -26.40 -11.82
CA ASP A 90 -16.87 -26.77 -10.46
C ASP A 90 -17.79 -25.71 -9.82
N ASN A 91 -17.98 -24.59 -10.51
CA ASN A 91 -18.76 -23.46 -10.04
C ASN A 91 -19.61 -22.88 -11.18
N GLU A 92 -20.85 -23.35 -11.31
CA GLU A 92 -21.87 -22.79 -12.22
C GLU A 92 -21.38 -22.62 -13.66
N LYS A 93 -20.92 -23.74 -14.25
CA LYS A 93 -20.41 -23.88 -15.62
C LYS A 93 -21.29 -23.16 -16.65
N GLY A 94 -20.70 -22.30 -17.47
CA GLY A 94 -21.37 -21.60 -18.59
C GLY A 94 -22.37 -20.51 -18.19
N ALA A 95 -22.38 -20.09 -16.91
CA ALA A 95 -23.33 -19.09 -16.41
C ALA A 95 -22.88 -17.64 -16.60
N ARG A 96 -21.57 -17.39 -16.79
CA ARG A 96 -20.91 -16.06 -16.71
C ARG A 96 -20.92 -15.30 -18.03
N ARG A 97 -22.10 -15.13 -18.62
CA ARG A 97 -22.21 -14.71 -20.03
C ARG A 97 -22.31 -13.21 -20.22
N PHE A 98 -21.87 -12.76 -21.37
CA PHE A 98 -21.93 -11.37 -21.82
C PHE A 98 -21.96 -11.31 -23.35
N LEU A 99 -22.48 -10.20 -23.88
CA LEU A 99 -22.69 -9.98 -25.31
C LEU A 99 -21.83 -8.81 -25.79
N LEU A 100 -21.17 -9.00 -26.93
CA LEU A 100 -20.46 -7.92 -27.61
C LEU A 100 -21.39 -7.27 -28.63
N ARG A 101 -21.34 -5.95 -28.76
CA ARG A 101 -21.90 -5.22 -29.90
C ARG A 101 -20.79 -4.44 -30.58
N ILE A 102 -20.76 -4.49 -31.90
CA ILE A 102 -19.91 -3.62 -32.72
C ILE A 102 -20.83 -2.69 -33.49
N ASP A 103 -20.60 -1.39 -33.37
CA ASP A 103 -21.42 -0.39 -34.05
C ASP A 103 -22.91 -0.48 -33.71
N GLY A 104 -23.22 -0.77 -32.43
CA GLY A 104 -24.56 -0.98 -31.90
C GLY A 104 -25.19 -2.33 -32.22
N ASN A 105 -24.60 -3.10 -33.16
CA ASN A 105 -25.12 -4.38 -33.61
C ASN A 105 -24.58 -5.53 -32.76
N PRO A 106 -25.44 -6.34 -32.10
CA PRO A 106 -25.01 -7.47 -31.28
C PRO A 106 -24.36 -8.55 -32.13
N LEU A 107 -23.32 -9.22 -31.63
CA LEU A 107 -22.75 -10.42 -32.25
C LEU A 107 -23.68 -11.63 -32.12
N ASP A 108 -23.41 -12.67 -32.89
CA ASP A 108 -24.34 -13.80 -33.10
C ASP A 108 -24.48 -14.67 -31.84
N ARG A 109 -23.50 -14.64 -30.93
CA ARG A 109 -23.48 -15.46 -29.71
C ARG A 109 -22.97 -14.66 -28.50
N GLU A 110 -23.51 -14.98 -27.32
CA GLU A 110 -22.91 -14.53 -26.05
C GLU A 110 -21.60 -15.32 -25.79
N SER A 111 -20.61 -14.66 -25.20
CA SER A 111 -19.40 -15.29 -24.66
C SER A 111 -19.66 -15.83 -23.24
N GLY A 112 -18.70 -16.57 -22.68
CA GLY A 112 -18.74 -17.12 -21.33
C GLY A 112 -19.56 -18.41 -21.21
N GLN A 113 -19.75 -19.13 -22.33
CA GLN A 113 -20.57 -20.34 -22.43
C GLN A 113 -19.75 -21.61 -22.66
N HIS A 114 -18.42 -21.50 -22.80
CA HIS A 114 -17.56 -22.60 -23.25
C HIS A 114 -17.52 -23.79 -22.28
N GLY A 115 -17.77 -23.58 -21.00
CA GLY A 115 -17.88 -24.67 -20.04
C GLY A 115 -16.58 -25.46 -19.80
N ARG A 116 -15.44 -24.83 -20.08
CA ARG A 116 -14.10 -25.36 -19.83
C ARG A 116 -13.51 -24.65 -18.63
N ASP A 117 -12.77 -25.35 -17.79
CA ASP A 117 -12.12 -24.71 -16.64
C ASP A 117 -10.99 -23.81 -17.14
N GLY A 118 -10.90 -22.59 -16.61
CA GLY A 118 -9.89 -21.61 -16.99
C GLY A 118 -10.28 -20.71 -18.17
N LEU A 119 -9.26 -20.06 -18.75
CA LEU A 119 -9.40 -19.10 -19.86
C LEU A 119 -9.48 -19.81 -21.21
N TRP A 120 -10.51 -19.53 -21.99
CA TRP A 120 -10.71 -20.15 -23.32
C TRP A 120 -11.20 -19.15 -24.36
N TRP A 121 -10.80 -19.30 -25.63
CA TRP A 121 -11.31 -18.47 -26.73
C TRP A 121 -12.58 -19.04 -27.33
N GLU A 122 -13.62 -18.22 -27.42
CA GLU A 122 -14.88 -18.49 -28.10
C GLU A 122 -15.05 -17.59 -29.32
N ASN A 123 -15.31 -18.17 -30.49
CA ASN A 123 -15.79 -17.42 -31.65
C ASN A 123 -17.25 -17.03 -31.39
N VAL A 124 -17.50 -15.72 -31.30
CA VAL A 124 -18.79 -15.13 -30.95
C VAL A 124 -19.55 -14.60 -32.17
N GLY A 125 -18.97 -14.71 -33.37
CA GLY A 125 -19.58 -14.33 -34.64
C GLY A 125 -18.60 -13.61 -35.56
N ALA A 126 -19.11 -13.16 -36.71
CA ALA A 126 -18.35 -12.39 -37.70
C ALA A 126 -19.02 -11.06 -38.01
N ARG A 127 -18.25 -10.02 -38.37
CA ARG A 127 -18.79 -8.73 -38.80
C ARG A 127 -18.00 -8.16 -39.96
N ASP A 128 -18.71 -7.64 -40.96
CA ASP A 128 -18.14 -6.79 -42.00
C ASP A 128 -17.82 -5.42 -41.41
N LEU A 129 -16.56 -5.04 -41.43
CA LEU A 129 -16.07 -3.77 -40.92
C LEU A 129 -15.43 -2.96 -42.03
N ALA A 130 -15.70 -1.66 -42.07
CA ALA A 130 -15.02 -0.73 -42.96
C ALA A 130 -13.62 -0.40 -42.41
N ALA A 131 -12.76 0.22 -43.22
CA ALA A 131 -11.58 0.86 -42.65
C ALA A 131 -11.98 2.10 -41.84
N GLY A 132 -11.34 2.32 -40.70
CA GLY A 132 -11.58 3.44 -39.81
C GLY A 132 -12.03 3.03 -38.41
N ALA A 133 -12.63 3.98 -37.70
CA ALA A 133 -12.98 3.84 -36.30
C ALA A 133 -14.36 3.19 -36.11
N HIS A 134 -14.42 2.22 -35.19
CA HIS A 134 -15.62 1.47 -34.81
C HIS A 134 -15.85 1.55 -33.31
N THR A 135 -17.10 1.35 -32.90
CA THR A 135 -17.51 1.28 -31.49
C THR A 135 -17.65 -0.15 -31.02
N LEU A 136 -17.30 -0.40 -29.76
CA LEU A 136 -17.35 -1.70 -29.12
C LEU A 136 -18.03 -1.58 -27.75
N GLU A 137 -19.09 -2.35 -27.57
CA GLU A 137 -19.86 -2.44 -26.32
C GLU A 137 -19.81 -3.86 -25.76
N ILE A 138 -19.70 -4.00 -24.44
CA ILE A 138 -19.71 -5.28 -23.73
C ILE A 138 -20.81 -5.25 -22.67
N ASP A 139 -21.90 -5.97 -22.95
CA ASP A 139 -23.11 -6.02 -22.12
C ASP A 139 -23.14 -7.28 -21.24
N ASP A 140 -23.27 -7.10 -19.92
CA ASP A 140 -23.48 -8.21 -18.98
C ASP A 140 -24.94 -8.69 -19.01
N THR A 141 -25.23 -9.57 -19.95
CA THR A 141 -26.59 -10.04 -20.24
C THR A 141 -27.19 -10.92 -19.14
N ARG A 142 -26.35 -11.62 -18.36
CA ARG A 142 -26.80 -12.56 -17.31
C ARG A 142 -26.64 -12.01 -15.90
N ARG A 143 -25.89 -10.91 -15.73
CA ARG A 143 -25.57 -10.33 -14.43
C ARG A 143 -24.94 -11.39 -13.53
N HIS A 144 -23.96 -12.10 -14.04
CA HIS A 144 -23.43 -13.26 -13.31
C HIS A 144 -21.91 -13.31 -13.31
N PHE A 145 -21.30 -12.18 -12.95
CA PHE A 145 -19.85 -12.03 -12.84
C PHE A 145 -19.11 -12.48 -14.11
N GLY A 146 -19.56 -11.98 -15.27
CA GLY A 146 -18.87 -12.18 -16.55
C GLY A 146 -17.40 -11.80 -16.44
N ARG A 147 -16.51 -12.56 -17.07
CA ARG A 147 -15.05 -12.35 -17.01
C ARG A 147 -14.46 -12.38 -18.40
N LEU A 148 -13.92 -11.27 -18.84
CA LEU A 148 -13.37 -11.11 -20.19
C LEU A 148 -11.94 -10.59 -20.12
N GLU A 149 -11.01 -11.36 -20.66
CA GLU A 149 -9.58 -11.06 -20.68
C GLU A 149 -9.14 -10.42 -22.01
N ALA A 150 -9.68 -10.85 -23.15
CA ALA A 150 -9.24 -10.34 -24.43
C ALA A 150 -10.30 -10.51 -25.53
N ILE A 151 -10.21 -9.65 -26.54
CA ILE A 151 -11.02 -9.73 -27.76
C ILE A 151 -10.06 -9.75 -28.95
N LEU A 152 -10.21 -10.71 -29.85
CA LEU A 152 -9.39 -10.82 -31.06
C LEU A 152 -10.31 -10.72 -32.28
N LEU A 153 -10.02 -9.80 -33.19
CA LEU A 153 -10.69 -9.70 -34.48
C LEU A 153 -9.69 -10.11 -35.56
N THR A 154 -10.06 -11.05 -36.42
CA THR A 154 -9.17 -11.52 -37.50
C THR A 154 -9.94 -11.86 -38.77
N ARG A 155 -9.38 -11.52 -39.94
CA ARG A 155 -9.91 -11.92 -41.26
C ARG A 155 -9.44 -13.32 -41.68
N THR A 156 -8.62 -13.97 -40.87
CA THR A 156 -7.97 -15.23 -41.21
C THR A 156 -8.75 -16.41 -40.63
N ALA A 157 -8.60 -17.61 -41.21
CA ALA A 157 -9.18 -18.85 -40.68
C ALA A 157 -8.47 -19.37 -39.40
N PHE A 158 -7.69 -18.52 -38.75
CA PHE A 158 -6.84 -18.82 -37.60
C PHE A 158 -7.67 -19.06 -36.32
N ASP A 159 -7.51 -20.22 -35.68
CA ASP A 159 -8.05 -20.48 -34.33
C ASP A 159 -7.06 -20.01 -33.25
N PRO A 160 -7.40 -19.01 -32.43
CA PRO A 160 -6.52 -18.49 -31.39
C PRO A 160 -6.21 -19.49 -30.26
N ASN A 161 -6.99 -20.58 -30.10
CA ASN A 161 -6.66 -21.65 -29.17
C ASN A 161 -5.47 -22.51 -29.62
N SER A 162 -5.05 -22.41 -30.89
CA SER A 162 -3.89 -23.12 -31.44
C SER A 162 -2.54 -22.46 -31.12
N ARG A 163 -2.53 -21.32 -30.43
CA ARG A 163 -1.33 -20.55 -30.09
C ARG A 163 -1.32 -20.17 -28.61
N GLU A 164 -0.13 -19.93 -28.08
CA GLU A 164 0.01 -19.31 -26.77
C GLU A 164 -0.49 -17.86 -26.79
N ARG A 165 -1.24 -17.46 -25.77
CA ARG A 165 -1.81 -16.11 -25.62
C ARG A 165 -0.76 -15.00 -25.76
N GLU A 166 0.44 -15.21 -25.25
CA GLU A 166 1.51 -14.21 -25.27
C GLU A 166 1.94 -13.88 -26.71
N SER A 167 1.95 -14.88 -27.59
CA SER A 167 2.30 -14.69 -29.00
C SER A 167 1.34 -13.76 -29.76
N LEU A 168 0.10 -13.63 -29.27
CA LEU A 168 -0.93 -12.77 -29.86
C LEU A 168 -0.76 -11.29 -29.48
N ARG A 169 0.06 -10.95 -28.47
CA ARG A 169 0.30 -9.56 -28.05
C ARG A 169 0.90 -8.68 -29.13
N ARG A 170 1.59 -9.25 -30.12
CA ARG A 170 2.07 -8.51 -31.30
C ARG A 170 0.94 -7.85 -32.11
N PHE A 171 -0.30 -8.32 -31.94
CA PHE A 171 -1.49 -7.75 -32.57
C PHE A 171 -2.22 -6.75 -31.66
N TYR A 172 -1.70 -6.46 -30.47
CA TYR A 172 -2.31 -5.50 -29.55
C TYR A 172 -2.50 -4.13 -30.21
N ARG A 173 -3.69 -3.55 -30.03
CA ARG A 173 -4.01 -2.19 -30.44
C ARG A 173 -4.57 -1.40 -29.26
N PRO A 174 -4.11 -0.16 -29.04
CA PRO A 174 -4.74 0.73 -28.08
C PRO A 174 -6.17 1.06 -28.55
N VAL A 175 -7.09 1.18 -27.59
CA VAL A 175 -8.48 1.55 -27.88
C VAL A 175 -8.65 3.06 -27.96
N ILE A 176 -9.65 3.50 -28.73
CA ILE A 176 -10.17 4.86 -28.70
C ILE A 176 -11.02 5.00 -27.44
N GLN A 177 -10.64 5.91 -26.55
CA GLN A 177 -11.34 6.09 -25.28
C GLN A 177 -12.59 6.95 -25.46
N PRO A 178 -13.74 6.59 -24.87
CA PRO A 178 -14.94 7.42 -24.93
C PRO A 178 -14.79 8.73 -24.13
N GLU A 179 -15.40 9.78 -24.65
CA GLU A 179 -15.50 11.10 -24.00
C GLU A 179 -16.95 11.36 -23.58
N ARG A 180 -17.19 11.73 -22.32
CA ARG A 180 -18.55 12.04 -21.86
C ARG A 180 -19.06 13.29 -22.57
N VAL A 181 -20.28 13.23 -23.10
CA VAL A 181 -20.98 14.40 -23.63
C VAL A 181 -21.68 15.11 -22.48
N PHE A 182 -21.35 16.37 -22.29
CA PHE A 182 -21.96 17.22 -21.27
C PHE A 182 -22.99 18.16 -21.92
N PRO A 183 -24.16 18.37 -21.30
CA PRO A 183 -25.12 19.35 -21.78
C PRO A 183 -24.50 20.75 -21.84
N ALA A 184 -24.75 21.50 -22.91
CA ALA A 184 -24.35 22.90 -22.97
C ALA A 184 -25.13 23.70 -21.92
N THR A 185 -24.41 24.37 -21.03
CA THR A 185 -24.99 25.32 -20.06
C THR A 185 -24.69 26.74 -20.50
N ALA A 186 -25.71 27.60 -20.49
CA ALA A 186 -25.52 29.01 -20.84
C ALA A 186 -24.63 29.67 -19.77
N ALA A 187 -23.49 30.22 -20.20
CA ALA A 187 -22.59 30.90 -19.27
C ALA A 187 -23.23 32.21 -18.78
N PRO A 188 -23.18 32.50 -17.47
CA PRO A 188 -23.60 33.80 -16.95
C PRO A 188 -22.68 34.91 -17.48
N THR A 189 -23.21 36.12 -17.60
CA THR A 189 -22.39 37.27 -18.02
C THR A 189 -21.49 37.71 -16.85
N PRO A 190 -20.16 37.81 -17.04
CA PRO A 190 -19.25 38.25 -15.98
C PRO A 190 -19.50 39.72 -15.62
N PRO A 191 -19.11 40.16 -14.41
CA PRO A 191 -19.10 41.58 -14.04
C PRO A 191 -18.28 42.40 -15.04
N GLY A 192 -18.76 43.61 -15.36
CA GLY A 192 -18.05 44.53 -16.25
C GLY A 192 -16.73 45.05 -15.63
N PRO A 193 -15.76 45.49 -16.45
CA PRO A 193 -14.54 46.12 -15.96
C PRO A 193 -14.84 47.29 -15.03
N GLY A 194 -14.26 47.29 -13.82
CA GLY A 194 -14.49 48.35 -12.82
C GLY A 194 -15.79 48.23 -12.01
N ALA A 195 -16.54 47.12 -12.15
CA ALA A 195 -17.69 46.83 -11.27
C ALA A 195 -17.28 46.91 -9.79
N LYS A 196 -18.14 47.49 -8.95
CA LYS A 196 -17.95 47.51 -7.50
C LYS A 196 -18.51 46.23 -6.89
N PRO A 197 -17.81 45.59 -5.93
CA PRO A 197 -18.36 44.43 -5.23
C PRO A 197 -19.60 44.84 -4.43
N LEU A 198 -20.63 43.99 -4.46
CA LEU A 198 -21.80 44.07 -3.59
C LEU A 198 -21.39 43.87 -2.12
N VAL A 199 -20.50 42.90 -1.89
CA VAL A 199 -19.91 42.58 -0.58
C VAL A 199 -18.45 42.19 -0.80
N GLU A 200 -17.58 42.61 0.11
CA GLU A 200 -16.21 42.13 0.19
C GLU A 200 -15.92 41.74 1.64
N ILE A 201 -15.34 40.57 1.83
CA ILE A 201 -14.83 40.08 3.12
C ILE A 201 -13.35 39.77 2.96
N ARG A 202 -12.53 40.04 3.97
CA ARG A 202 -11.06 39.91 3.85
C ARG A 202 -10.39 39.51 5.15
N ASN A 203 -9.26 38.82 5.02
CA ASN A 203 -8.32 38.53 6.11
C ASN A 203 -6.92 39.04 5.73
N ALA A 204 -5.87 38.56 6.39
CA ALA A 204 -4.49 38.97 6.09
C ALA A 204 -3.99 38.53 4.70
N ASP A 205 -4.48 37.40 4.18
CA ASP A 205 -3.91 36.71 3.01
C ASP A 205 -4.80 36.80 1.76
N ILE A 206 -6.12 36.89 1.94
CA ILE A 206 -7.09 36.95 0.84
C ILE A 206 -8.22 37.95 1.08
N ALA A 207 -8.80 38.44 -0.02
CA ALA A 207 -10.10 39.09 -0.05
C ALA A 207 -11.06 38.34 -0.98
N VAL A 208 -12.26 38.04 -0.50
CA VAL A 208 -13.34 37.41 -1.27
C VAL A 208 -14.36 38.48 -1.64
N ARG A 209 -14.59 38.65 -2.94
CA ARG A 209 -15.47 39.67 -3.52
C ARG A 209 -16.68 39.03 -4.17
N PHE A 210 -17.85 39.62 -3.94
CA PHE A 210 -19.11 39.22 -4.54
C PHE A 210 -19.63 40.36 -5.42
N PHE A 211 -19.97 40.08 -6.67
CA PHE A 211 -20.43 41.05 -7.66
C PHE A 211 -21.83 40.69 -8.18
N ALA A 212 -22.56 41.69 -8.66
CA ALA A 212 -23.79 41.45 -9.42
C ALA A 212 -23.44 40.85 -10.78
N ALA A 213 -24.15 39.79 -11.15
CA ALA A 213 -24.14 39.17 -12.47
C ALA A 213 -25.57 38.89 -12.93
N LYS A 214 -25.71 38.43 -14.17
CA LYS A 214 -27.00 38.02 -14.73
C LYS A 214 -26.88 36.67 -15.43
N SER A 215 -27.92 35.86 -15.30
CA SER A 215 -28.11 34.67 -16.13
C SER A 215 -28.40 35.07 -17.58
N ALA A 216 -28.41 34.09 -18.48
CA ALA A 216 -28.69 34.33 -19.91
C ALA A 216 -30.10 34.89 -20.16
N ASP A 217 -31.07 34.56 -19.32
CA ASP A 217 -32.45 35.10 -19.31
C ASP A 217 -32.60 36.38 -18.47
N GLY A 218 -31.50 36.92 -17.93
CA GLY A 218 -31.47 38.22 -17.25
C GLY A 218 -31.79 38.22 -15.77
N ALA A 219 -32.03 37.06 -15.15
CA ALA A 219 -32.25 36.93 -13.71
C ALA A 219 -31.00 37.32 -12.91
N PRO A 220 -31.16 37.92 -11.70
CA PRO A 220 -30.03 38.36 -10.89
C PRO A 220 -29.24 37.18 -10.33
N LEU A 221 -27.92 37.25 -10.48
CA LEU A 221 -26.96 36.27 -9.97
C LEU A 221 -25.86 36.97 -9.17
N VAL A 222 -25.13 36.20 -8.36
CA VAL A 222 -23.93 36.64 -7.66
C VAL A 222 -22.70 35.94 -8.23
N TRP A 223 -21.71 36.72 -8.62
CA TRP A 223 -20.41 36.26 -9.11
C TRP A 223 -19.35 36.43 -8.04
N ARG A 224 -18.49 35.43 -7.84
CA ARG A 224 -17.43 35.47 -6.82
C ARG A 224 -16.03 35.53 -7.43
N GLU A 225 -15.15 36.29 -6.80
CA GLU A 225 -13.71 36.33 -7.08
C GLU A 225 -12.89 36.29 -5.78
N THR A 226 -11.67 35.75 -5.85
CA THR A 226 -10.70 35.81 -4.74
C THR A 226 -9.48 36.63 -5.16
N VAL A 227 -9.05 37.54 -4.30
CA VAL A 227 -7.84 38.36 -4.46
C VAL A 227 -6.80 37.89 -3.45
N PHE A 228 -5.58 37.65 -3.91
CA PHE A 228 -4.45 37.28 -3.07
C PHE A 228 -3.73 38.55 -2.59
N LEU A 229 -3.58 38.71 -1.27
CA LEU A 229 -3.09 39.94 -0.64
C LEU A 229 -1.61 39.87 -0.23
N THR A 230 -1.09 38.67 0.04
CA THR A 230 0.29 38.46 0.50
C THR A 230 1.30 38.16 -0.61
N ASP A 231 0.85 38.17 -1.88
CA ASP A 231 1.72 37.94 -3.01
C ASP A 231 2.37 39.24 -3.53
N GLY A 232 3.70 39.28 -3.47
CA GLY A 232 4.51 40.36 -4.05
C GLY A 232 4.39 40.45 -5.58
N ASP A 233 3.99 39.36 -6.22
CA ASP A 233 3.54 39.34 -7.61
C ASP A 233 2.05 39.71 -7.64
N ARG A 234 1.69 40.82 -8.28
CA ARG A 234 0.29 41.27 -8.45
C ARG A 234 -0.53 40.28 -9.29
N LEU A 235 -0.83 39.09 -8.76
CA LEU A 235 -1.68 38.10 -9.42
C LEU A 235 -3.06 38.72 -9.68
N PRO A 236 -3.67 38.45 -10.85
CA PRO A 236 -5.03 38.88 -11.08
C PRO A 236 -5.99 38.18 -10.10
N PRO A 237 -7.17 38.76 -9.82
CA PRO A 237 -8.21 38.06 -9.07
C PRO A 237 -8.53 36.71 -9.72
N LEU A 238 -8.64 35.67 -8.91
CA LEU A 238 -9.15 34.38 -9.35
C LEU A 238 -10.66 34.48 -9.50
N ALA A 239 -11.14 34.58 -10.74
CA ALA A 239 -12.55 34.54 -11.04
C ALA A 239 -13.09 33.12 -10.79
N HIS A 240 -14.00 32.99 -9.82
CA HIS A 240 -14.67 31.73 -9.52
C HIS A 240 -15.95 31.57 -10.35
N GLY A 241 -16.60 32.68 -10.70
CA GLY A 241 -17.85 32.65 -11.47
C GLY A 241 -19.09 32.63 -10.58
N VAL A 242 -20.17 32.06 -11.13
CA VAL A 242 -21.39 31.76 -10.38
C VAL A 242 -21.28 30.32 -9.88
N GLU A 243 -21.33 30.14 -8.57
CA GLU A 243 -21.14 28.83 -7.92
C GLU A 243 -22.47 28.34 -7.34
N PRO A 244 -23.26 27.57 -8.10
CA PRO A 244 -24.53 27.06 -7.61
C PRO A 244 -24.32 26.05 -6.47
N LEU A 245 -25.18 26.13 -5.45
CA LEU A 245 -25.39 24.99 -4.56
C LEU A 245 -26.24 23.97 -5.31
N LEU A 246 -25.82 22.72 -5.33
CA LEU A 246 -26.61 21.64 -5.89
C LEU A 246 -27.33 20.92 -4.76
N ALA A 247 -28.63 20.70 -4.90
CA ALA A 247 -29.42 19.88 -3.98
C ALA A 247 -29.84 18.59 -4.68
N ILE A 248 -29.56 17.45 -4.06
CA ILE A 248 -29.95 16.13 -4.57
C ILE A 248 -30.98 15.55 -3.61
N ALA A 249 -32.16 15.22 -4.13
CA ALA A 249 -33.23 14.55 -3.39
C ALA A 249 -33.41 13.12 -3.88
N ARG A 250 -33.34 12.17 -2.95
CA ARG A 250 -33.65 10.76 -3.19
C ARG A 250 -34.88 10.34 -2.39
N GLU A 251 -35.81 9.68 -3.06
CA GLU A 251 -37.06 9.23 -2.42
C GLU A 251 -36.82 8.30 -1.23
N PRO A 252 -37.61 8.39 -0.15
CA PRO A 252 -37.46 7.54 1.03
C PRO A 252 -37.66 6.04 0.79
N ASP A 253 -38.48 5.68 -0.21
CA ASP A 253 -38.80 4.30 -0.60
C ASP A 253 -37.81 3.71 -1.61
N ALA A 254 -36.88 4.54 -2.12
CA ALA A 254 -35.83 4.06 -2.99
C ALA A 254 -34.94 3.05 -2.26
N LYS A 255 -34.42 2.06 -3.00
CA LYS A 255 -33.44 1.11 -2.44
C LYS A 255 -32.30 1.87 -1.75
N ALA A 256 -31.85 1.34 -0.60
CA ALA A 256 -30.73 1.90 0.12
C ALA A 256 -29.50 2.05 -0.80
N ALA A 257 -28.68 3.06 -0.52
CA ALA A 257 -27.36 3.17 -1.13
C ALA A 257 -26.54 1.92 -0.79
N PHE A 258 -25.75 1.45 -1.75
CA PHE A 258 -24.84 0.34 -1.54
C PHE A 258 -23.47 0.90 -1.14
N TRP A 259 -22.95 0.41 0.00
CA TRP A 259 -21.71 0.87 0.62
C TRP A 259 -20.58 -0.15 0.54
N ASP A 260 -20.82 -1.24 -0.19
CA ASP A 260 -20.07 -2.50 -0.16
C ASP A 260 -18.82 -2.51 -1.05
N ASP A 261 -18.47 -1.37 -1.65
CA ASP A 261 -17.30 -1.18 -2.49
C ASP A 261 -16.58 0.14 -2.18
N VAL A 262 -15.41 0.40 -2.80
CA VAL A 262 -14.61 1.62 -2.59
C VAL A 262 -15.46 2.87 -2.82
N PHE A 263 -16.22 2.89 -3.90
CA PHE A 263 -17.22 3.91 -4.18
C PHE A 263 -18.62 3.45 -3.76
N PRO A 264 -19.41 4.30 -3.09
CA PRO A 264 -20.83 4.04 -2.90
C PRO A 264 -21.55 4.03 -4.25
N SER A 265 -22.75 3.44 -4.28
CA SER A 265 -23.56 3.40 -5.49
C SER A 265 -25.06 3.47 -5.20
N TRP A 266 -25.80 3.99 -6.18
CA TRP A 266 -27.23 4.28 -6.09
C TRP A 266 -27.96 3.77 -7.33
N THR A 267 -29.09 3.08 -7.11
CA THR A 267 -29.97 2.74 -8.23
C THR A 267 -30.57 4.00 -8.82
N ASN A 268 -30.49 4.13 -10.15
CA ASN A 268 -31.07 5.23 -10.92
C ASN A 268 -31.59 4.72 -12.29
N LYS A 269 -32.32 5.57 -13.01
CA LYS A 269 -32.81 5.32 -14.38
C LYS A 269 -32.24 6.31 -15.38
N GLU A 270 -31.22 7.06 -14.97
CA GLU A 270 -30.61 8.11 -15.78
C GLU A 270 -29.73 7.51 -16.87
N THR A 271 -29.44 8.30 -17.90
CA THR A 271 -28.55 7.92 -18.98
C THR A 271 -27.41 8.93 -19.13
N THR A 272 -26.29 8.46 -19.66
CA THR A 272 -25.12 9.28 -19.98
C THR A 272 -24.78 9.11 -21.45
N ALA A 273 -24.64 10.21 -22.16
CA ALA A 273 -24.16 10.23 -23.54
C ALA A 273 -22.62 10.25 -23.58
N TRP A 274 -22.06 9.52 -24.54
CA TRP A 274 -20.63 9.37 -24.76
C TRP A 274 -20.31 9.54 -26.24
N ARG A 275 -19.24 10.25 -26.56
CA ARG A 275 -18.68 10.33 -27.89
C ARG A 275 -17.50 9.38 -28.01
N VAL A 276 -17.53 8.49 -29.00
CA VAL A 276 -16.47 7.51 -29.25
C VAL A 276 -16.44 7.15 -30.73
N ALA A 277 -15.25 7.05 -31.33
CA ALA A 277 -15.08 6.73 -32.75
C ALA A 277 -15.96 7.61 -33.69
N GLY A 278 -16.12 8.89 -33.37
CA GLY A 278 -16.93 9.84 -34.13
C GLY A 278 -18.46 9.67 -33.99
N ARG A 279 -18.94 8.76 -33.14
CA ARG A 279 -20.36 8.50 -32.87
C ARG A 279 -20.74 8.88 -31.45
N GLU A 280 -22.02 9.19 -31.25
CA GLU A 280 -22.60 9.39 -29.92
C GLU A 280 -23.38 8.15 -29.50
N VAL A 281 -23.06 7.61 -28.32
CA VAL A 281 -23.66 6.41 -27.73
C VAL A 281 -24.25 6.80 -26.39
N THR A 282 -25.52 6.47 -26.15
CA THR A 282 -26.20 6.71 -24.87
C THR A 282 -26.30 5.41 -24.09
N LEU A 283 -25.74 5.39 -22.87
CA LEU A 283 -25.75 4.24 -21.97
C LEU A 283 -26.48 4.59 -20.66
N ALA A 284 -26.88 3.58 -19.89
CA ALA A 284 -27.31 3.80 -18.51
C ALA A 284 -26.20 4.51 -17.71
N ALA A 285 -26.58 5.48 -16.88
CA ALA A 285 -25.63 6.23 -16.08
C ALA A 285 -24.91 5.32 -15.08
N ASP A 286 -23.62 5.58 -14.84
CA ASP A 286 -22.86 4.83 -13.84
C ASP A 286 -23.52 5.04 -12.47
N ILE A 287 -23.94 3.95 -11.84
CA ILE A 287 -24.57 3.97 -10.52
C ILE A 287 -23.65 4.50 -9.41
N ARG A 288 -22.35 4.68 -9.68
CA ARG A 288 -21.37 5.31 -8.77
C ARG A 288 -21.25 6.82 -8.97
N ASP A 289 -21.90 7.39 -10.00
CA ASP A 289 -21.96 8.83 -10.22
C ASP A 289 -22.91 9.46 -9.18
N PRO A 290 -22.40 10.32 -8.28
CA PRO A 290 -23.22 10.87 -7.20
C PRO A 290 -24.25 11.90 -7.70
N PHE A 291 -24.08 12.48 -8.88
CA PHE A 291 -25.02 13.49 -9.41
C PHE A 291 -26.32 12.88 -9.92
N VAL A 292 -26.34 11.57 -10.19
CA VAL A 292 -27.52 10.81 -10.60
C VAL A 292 -28.09 9.95 -9.45
N ALA A 293 -27.65 10.20 -8.21
CA ALA A 293 -28.13 9.45 -7.03
C ALA A 293 -29.60 9.74 -6.69
N GLY A 294 -30.15 10.83 -7.21
CA GLY A 294 -31.53 11.29 -7.04
C GLY A 294 -31.83 12.46 -7.98
N SER A 295 -32.96 13.15 -7.75
CA SER A 295 -33.32 14.35 -8.50
C SER A 295 -32.39 15.50 -8.14
N LEU A 296 -31.70 16.05 -9.14
CA LEU A 296 -30.75 17.15 -9.00
C LEU A 296 -31.43 18.50 -9.25
N LEU A 297 -31.27 19.45 -8.33
CA LEU A 297 -31.70 20.84 -8.45
C LEU A 297 -30.48 21.75 -8.30
N ALA A 298 -30.30 22.69 -9.23
CA ALA A 298 -29.27 23.73 -9.13
C ALA A 298 -29.85 25.00 -8.51
N LEU A 299 -29.18 25.53 -7.49
CA LEU A 299 -29.53 26.76 -6.78
C LEU A 299 -28.39 27.77 -6.96
N PRO A 300 -28.37 28.54 -8.06
CA PRO A 300 -27.41 29.62 -8.21
C PRO A 300 -27.61 30.69 -7.12
N PRO A 301 -26.54 31.35 -6.66
CA PRO A 301 -26.62 32.45 -5.71
C PRO A 301 -27.27 33.67 -6.36
N ALA A 302 -28.37 34.15 -5.78
CA ALA A 302 -29.19 35.23 -6.31
C ALA A 302 -29.01 36.56 -5.56
N ALA A 303 -28.57 36.51 -4.31
CA ALA A 303 -28.31 37.68 -3.48
C ALA A 303 -27.16 37.43 -2.49
N VAL A 304 -26.54 38.51 -2.01
CA VAL A 304 -25.48 38.47 -1.00
C VAL A 304 -25.63 39.64 -0.03
N ARG A 305 -25.33 39.41 1.26
CA ARG A 305 -25.26 40.47 2.28
C ARG A 305 -24.03 40.28 3.17
N ALA A 306 -23.48 41.38 3.66
CA ALA A 306 -22.41 41.33 4.65
C ALA A 306 -22.98 40.98 6.03
N LEU A 307 -22.29 40.12 6.76
CA LEU A 307 -22.56 39.82 8.18
C LEU A 307 -21.53 40.48 9.10
N GLY A 308 -20.35 40.81 8.55
CA GLY A 308 -19.24 41.43 9.25
C GLY A 308 -18.03 41.58 8.32
N PRO A 309 -16.88 42.04 8.82
CA PRO A 309 -15.68 42.27 7.98
C PRO A 309 -15.06 40.99 7.40
N ARG A 310 -15.37 39.84 7.99
CA ARG A 310 -14.86 38.51 7.61
C ARG A 310 -15.98 37.51 7.26
N SER A 311 -17.23 37.97 7.20
CA SER A 311 -18.37 37.08 7.00
C SER A 311 -19.44 37.66 6.09
N ALA A 312 -19.95 36.81 5.20
CA ALA A 312 -21.00 37.14 4.25
C ALA A 312 -22.02 36.00 4.17
N GLU A 313 -23.23 36.30 3.71
CA GLU A 313 -24.27 35.31 3.49
C GLU A 313 -24.85 35.48 2.08
N THR A 314 -24.84 34.40 1.31
CA THR A 314 -25.47 34.33 -0.01
C THR A 314 -26.79 33.56 0.08
N THR A 315 -27.83 34.07 -0.58
CA THR A 315 -29.09 33.36 -0.76
C THR A 315 -29.11 32.70 -2.13
N CYS A 316 -29.26 31.39 -2.17
CA CYS A 316 -29.37 30.59 -3.38
C CYS A 316 -30.83 30.19 -3.63
N ARG A 317 -31.25 30.17 -4.90
CA ARG A 317 -32.63 29.81 -5.29
C ARG A 317 -32.63 28.97 -6.56
N SER A 318 -33.49 27.96 -6.61
CA SER A 318 -33.74 27.22 -7.86
C SER A 318 -34.47 28.11 -8.87
N ALA A 319 -34.31 27.80 -10.17
CA ALA A 319 -34.92 28.58 -11.25
C ALA A 319 -36.46 28.58 -11.21
N ASP A 320 -37.06 27.50 -10.73
CA ASP A 320 -38.51 27.36 -10.53
C ASP A 320 -39.01 27.94 -9.18
N GLY A 321 -38.09 28.44 -8.33
CA GLY A 321 -38.40 28.95 -7.01
C GLY A 321 -38.81 27.90 -5.96
N SER A 322 -38.77 26.60 -6.30
CA SER A 322 -39.21 25.51 -5.42
C SER A 322 -38.33 25.30 -4.19
N LEU A 323 -37.07 25.74 -4.23
CA LEU A 323 -36.12 25.62 -3.12
C LEU A 323 -35.26 26.86 -2.97
N SER A 324 -35.03 27.27 -1.71
CA SER A 324 -34.07 28.30 -1.37
C SER A 324 -33.15 27.82 -0.24
N ALA A 325 -31.87 28.13 -0.38
CA ALA A 325 -30.83 27.80 0.59
C ALA A 325 -30.03 29.05 0.95
N THR A 326 -29.38 29.02 2.10
CA THR A 326 -28.41 30.06 2.50
C THR A 326 -27.03 29.44 2.63
N LEU A 327 -26.00 30.18 2.19
CA LEU A 327 -24.59 29.83 2.39
C LEU A 327 -23.93 30.97 3.15
N ARG A 328 -23.37 30.67 4.31
CA ARG A 328 -22.60 31.59 5.15
C ARG A 328 -21.11 31.34 4.94
N TRP A 329 -20.40 32.38 4.55
CA TRP A 329 -18.97 32.39 4.30
C TRP A 329 -18.27 33.04 5.48
N THR A 330 -17.26 32.40 6.05
CA THR A 330 -16.49 32.91 7.19
C THR A 330 -15.00 32.75 6.96
N LEU A 331 -14.26 33.85 6.92
CA LEU A 331 -12.80 33.85 6.82
C LEU A 331 -12.15 33.73 8.20
N PRO A 332 -11.08 32.92 8.33
CA PRO A 332 -10.21 32.96 9.50
C PRO A 332 -9.44 34.29 9.59
N GLU A 333 -8.66 34.48 10.65
CA GLU A 333 -7.76 35.65 10.81
C GLU A 333 -6.70 35.77 9.70
N SER A 334 -6.24 34.63 9.18
CA SER A 334 -5.24 34.50 8.12
C SER A 334 -5.41 33.16 7.43
N GLY A 335 -4.75 32.95 6.29
CA GLY A 335 -4.80 31.73 5.50
C GLY A 335 -5.82 31.78 4.36
N HIS A 336 -5.90 30.66 3.64
CA HIS A 336 -6.61 30.52 2.36
C HIS A 336 -7.85 29.62 2.45
N LEU A 337 -8.15 29.11 3.65
CA LEU A 337 -9.30 28.23 3.90
C LEU A 337 -10.50 29.04 4.39
N VAL A 338 -11.60 29.00 3.66
CA VAL A 338 -12.84 29.72 3.97
C VAL A 338 -13.91 28.72 4.39
N ARG A 339 -14.47 28.88 5.59
CA ARG A 339 -15.60 28.05 6.04
C ARG A 339 -16.87 28.44 5.31
N VAL A 340 -17.60 27.46 4.80
CA VAL A 340 -18.92 27.62 4.20
C VAL A 340 -19.91 26.76 4.97
N GLU A 341 -20.94 27.38 5.53
CA GLU A 341 -22.08 26.70 6.17
C GLU A 341 -23.30 26.86 5.28
N ALA A 342 -23.93 25.75 4.92
CA ALA A 342 -25.10 25.75 4.04
C ALA A 342 -26.32 25.16 4.75
N GLU A 343 -27.48 25.75 4.51
CA GLU A 343 -28.75 25.22 5.02
C GLU A 343 -29.95 25.52 4.12
N PHE A 344 -30.95 24.63 4.18
CA PHE A 344 -32.29 24.84 3.66
C PHE A 344 -33.34 24.06 4.46
N SER A 345 -34.62 24.40 4.26
CA SER A 345 -35.77 23.64 4.76
C SER A 345 -36.24 22.65 3.70
N ALA A 346 -36.30 21.36 4.02
CA ALA A 346 -36.69 20.31 3.10
C ALA A 346 -38.11 20.53 2.56
N PRO A 347 -38.32 20.67 1.24
CA PRO A 347 -39.64 20.91 0.66
C PRO A 347 -40.54 19.68 0.70
N ARG A 348 -39.95 18.49 0.89
CA ARG A 348 -40.61 17.19 0.97
C ARG A 348 -39.74 16.18 1.71
N ASP A 349 -40.36 15.09 2.13
CA ASP A 349 -39.69 13.92 2.69
C ASP A 349 -38.72 13.32 1.65
N ALA A 350 -37.43 13.33 1.96
CA ALA A 350 -36.41 12.70 1.12
C ALA A 350 -35.11 12.48 1.90
N PHE A 351 -34.19 11.73 1.28
CA PHE A 351 -32.77 11.85 1.59
C PHE A 351 -32.18 12.99 0.77
N TRP A 352 -31.68 14.01 1.46
CA TRP A 352 -31.10 15.22 0.90
C TRP A 352 -29.58 15.21 1.02
N SER A 353 -28.92 15.65 -0.05
CA SER A 353 -27.49 15.97 -0.07
C SER A 353 -27.31 17.34 -0.70
N MET A 354 -26.40 18.13 -0.13
CA MET A 354 -25.87 19.31 -0.80
C MET A 354 -24.57 18.94 -1.50
N ALA A 355 -24.38 19.41 -2.72
CA ALA A 355 -23.10 19.35 -3.41
C ALA A 355 -22.64 20.75 -3.81
N PHE A 356 -21.34 21.02 -3.65
CA PHE A 356 -20.76 22.33 -3.92
C PHE A 356 -19.36 22.20 -4.50
N ALA A 357 -19.05 23.03 -5.49
CA ALA A 357 -17.75 23.15 -6.11
C ALA A 357 -17.28 24.61 -6.12
N PRO A 358 -16.15 24.94 -5.47
CA PRO A 358 -15.57 26.25 -5.55
C PRO A 358 -14.71 26.42 -6.80
N GLY A 359 -14.79 27.61 -7.38
CA GLY A 359 -13.90 28.08 -8.44
C GLY A 359 -14.11 27.50 -9.81
N PRO A 360 -13.24 27.92 -10.73
CA PRO A 360 -13.43 27.64 -12.13
C PRO A 360 -13.24 26.15 -12.42
N LEU A 361 -13.98 25.67 -13.41
CA LEU A 361 -13.72 24.40 -14.05
C LEU A 361 -12.42 24.50 -14.85
N PHE A 362 -11.40 23.71 -14.48
CA PHE A 362 -10.13 23.73 -15.20
C PHE A 362 -10.15 22.72 -16.34
N PRO A 363 -9.73 23.09 -17.56
CA PRO A 363 -9.51 22.11 -18.61
C PRO A 363 -8.42 21.14 -18.15
N LYS A 364 -8.58 19.85 -18.46
CA LYS A 364 -7.66 18.79 -18.00
C LYS A 364 -6.19 19.07 -18.38
N SER A 365 -5.97 19.77 -19.50
CA SER A 365 -4.65 20.20 -19.97
C SER A 365 -3.98 21.27 -19.10
N ALA A 366 -4.74 22.08 -18.36
CA ALA A 366 -4.21 23.09 -17.44
C ALA A 366 -3.92 22.55 -16.03
N VAL A 367 -4.37 21.32 -15.73
CA VAL A 367 -4.17 20.67 -14.43
C VAL A 367 -2.74 20.20 -14.31
N SER A 368 -2.06 20.70 -13.28
CA SER A 368 -0.69 20.32 -12.93
C SER A 368 -0.64 19.29 -11.81
N ALA A 369 -1.60 19.30 -10.88
CA ALA A 369 -1.75 18.27 -9.86
C ALA A 369 -3.20 18.20 -9.35
N VAL A 370 -3.60 17.06 -8.81
CA VAL A 370 -4.82 16.86 -8.03
C VAL A 370 -4.46 16.14 -6.75
N GLN A 371 -5.31 16.27 -5.73
CA GLN A 371 -5.20 15.49 -4.51
C GLN A 371 -6.58 15.10 -3.99
N LEU A 372 -6.88 13.81 -4.00
CA LEU A 372 -8.02 13.16 -3.32
C LEU A 372 -7.53 11.78 -2.82
N PRO A 373 -6.85 11.73 -1.67
CA PRO A 373 -6.20 10.53 -1.16
C PRO A 373 -7.23 9.44 -0.79
N PRO A 374 -6.90 8.15 -0.92
CA PRO A 374 -5.62 7.60 -1.36
C PRO A 374 -5.53 7.35 -2.87
N LEU A 375 -6.55 7.70 -3.65
CA LEU A 375 -6.72 7.19 -5.02
C LEU A 375 -6.18 8.13 -6.12
N TYR A 376 -6.33 9.44 -5.92
CA TYR A 376 -6.07 10.41 -6.97
C TYR A 376 -5.01 11.41 -6.51
N GLN A 377 -3.87 11.37 -7.22
CA GLN A 377 -2.71 12.23 -7.03
C GLN A 377 -2.04 12.44 -8.39
N TYR A 378 -1.08 13.38 -8.50
CA TYR A 378 -0.50 13.79 -9.79
C TYR A 378 -1.58 14.36 -10.73
N ARG A 379 -1.68 13.96 -11.99
CA ARG A 379 -2.77 14.35 -12.91
C ARG A 379 -3.86 13.29 -13.04
N ARG A 380 -3.92 12.33 -12.10
CA ARG A 380 -4.85 11.19 -12.17
C ARG A 380 -6.26 11.64 -11.84
N LEU A 381 -7.02 11.99 -12.87
CA LEU A 381 -8.44 12.32 -12.75
C LEU A 381 -9.30 11.08 -13.00
N PRO A 382 -10.40 10.89 -12.24
CA PRO A 382 -11.37 9.86 -12.59
C PRO A 382 -12.03 10.19 -13.94
N VAL A 383 -12.33 9.14 -14.71
CA VAL A 383 -12.95 9.27 -16.05
C VAL A 383 -14.36 9.85 -15.95
N SER A 384 -15.10 9.47 -14.91
CA SER A 384 -16.43 9.95 -14.58
C SER A 384 -16.48 10.38 -13.10
N PRO A 385 -17.46 11.20 -12.70
CA PRO A 385 -17.66 11.52 -11.29
C PRO A 385 -17.85 10.26 -10.47
N ARG A 386 -17.08 10.13 -9.39
CA ARG A 386 -17.19 9.04 -8.40
C ARG A 386 -16.93 9.61 -7.03
N LEU A 387 -17.75 9.20 -6.06
CA LEU A 387 -17.70 9.76 -4.72
C LEU A 387 -16.76 8.98 -3.82
N LEU A 388 -15.65 9.58 -3.38
CA LEU A 388 -14.82 9.02 -2.32
C LEU A 388 -15.26 9.59 -0.96
N LEU A 389 -15.61 8.71 -0.03
CA LEU A 389 -16.17 9.10 1.27
C LEU A 389 -15.08 9.57 2.24
N SER A 390 -15.40 10.54 3.08
CA SER A 390 -14.52 11.04 4.17
C SER A 390 -14.02 9.95 5.11
N SER A 391 -14.78 8.87 5.35
CA SER A 391 -14.29 7.73 6.13
C SER A 391 -13.21 6.91 5.41
N LYS A 392 -13.07 7.05 4.09
CA LYS A 392 -12.09 6.37 3.21
C LYS A 392 -10.98 7.31 2.73
N THR A 393 -11.03 8.59 3.10
CA THR A 393 -10.10 9.63 2.64
C THR A 393 -9.27 10.09 3.85
N PRO A 394 -8.03 9.59 4.02
CA PRO A 394 -7.21 9.86 5.21
C PRO A 394 -7.04 11.35 5.52
N HIS A 395 -6.80 12.15 4.47
CA HIS A 395 -6.99 13.61 4.49
C HIS A 395 -8.30 13.93 3.76
N PRO A 396 -9.39 14.28 4.46
CA PRO A 396 -10.71 14.44 3.84
C PRO A 396 -10.80 15.75 3.03
N LEU A 397 -10.15 15.76 1.86
CA LEU A 397 -10.04 16.88 0.92
C LEU A 397 -10.12 16.41 -0.54
N ALA A 398 -10.48 17.34 -1.41
CA ALA A 398 -10.28 17.26 -2.85
C ALA A 398 -9.70 18.59 -3.35
N LEU A 399 -8.51 18.54 -3.96
CA LEU A 399 -7.78 19.71 -4.44
C LEU A 399 -7.44 19.57 -5.93
N VAL A 400 -7.52 20.68 -6.67
CA VAL A 400 -7.06 20.80 -8.05
C VAL A 400 -6.06 21.94 -8.11
N THR A 401 -4.85 21.65 -8.58
CA THR A 401 -3.79 22.62 -8.83
C THR A 401 -3.63 22.83 -10.32
N ALA A 402 -3.93 24.02 -10.79
CA ALA A 402 -3.90 24.37 -12.20
C ALA A 402 -3.34 25.77 -12.40
N ARG A 403 -2.89 26.10 -13.61
CA ARG A 403 -2.49 27.47 -13.97
C ARG A 403 -3.62 28.14 -14.76
N PRO A 404 -4.40 29.07 -14.15
CA PRO A 404 -5.42 29.83 -14.88
C PRO A 404 -4.77 30.77 -15.90
N GLY A 405 -5.54 31.19 -16.92
CA GLY A 405 -5.08 32.19 -17.88
C GLY A 405 -4.72 33.51 -17.19
N GLY A 406 -3.60 34.11 -17.57
CA GLY A 406 -3.11 35.37 -16.98
C GLY A 406 -2.34 35.23 -15.66
N PHE A 407 -2.25 34.03 -15.09
CA PHE A 407 -1.44 33.78 -13.88
C PHE A 407 -0.01 33.37 -14.24
N SER A 408 0.97 33.93 -13.51
CA SER A 408 2.39 33.55 -13.65
C SER A 408 2.72 32.18 -13.06
N ARG A 409 1.88 31.66 -12.15
CA ARG A 409 2.07 30.38 -11.45
C ARG A 409 0.75 29.66 -11.22
N SER A 410 0.81 28.40 -10.78
CA SER A 410 -0.38 27.61 -10.48
C SER A 410 -1.08 28.10 -9.21
N VAL A 411 -2.39 27.86 -9.14
CA VAL A 411 -3.22 28.04 -7.95
C VAL A 411 -3.84 26.69 -7.58
N THR A 412 -4.04 26.45 -6.29
CA THR A 412 -4.81 25.32 -5.78
C THR A 412 -6.20 25.79 -5.36
N VAL A 413 -7.21 25.12 -5.90
CA VAL A 413 -8.62 25.32 -5.56
C VAL A 413 -9.21 23.99 -5.13
N GLY A 414 -10.05 23.99 -4.09
CA GLY A 414 -10.74 22.78 -3.71
C GLY A 414 -11.60 22.88 -2.46
N VAL A 415 -11.97 21.71 -1.94
CA VAL A 415 -12.87 21.54 -0.80
C VAL A 415 -12.26 20.60 0.23
N LEU A 416 -12.57 20.84 1.51
CA LEU A 416 -12.14 19.99 2.62
C LEU A 416 -13.33 19.79 3.57
N ALA A 417 -13.38 18.63 4.22
CA ALA A 417 -14.37 18.38 5.26
C ALA A 417 -14.19 19.35 6.43
N ASP A 418 -15.28 19.86 6.96
CA ASP A 418 -15.22 20.62 8.20
C ASP A 418 -15.00 19.66 9.40
N PRO A 419 -14.02 19.93 10.28
CA PRO A 419 -13.71 19.03 11.39
C PRO A 419 -14.83 18.92 12.42
N GLU A 420 -15.72 19.91 12.54
CA GLU A 420 -16.85 19.86 13.49
C GLU A 420 -17.96 18.91 13.04
N THR A 421 -18.00 18.57 11.75
CA THR A 421 -19.00 17.66 11.17
C THR A 421 -18.42 16.27 10.85
N LEU A 422 -17.10 16.05 11.02
CA LEU A 422 -16.48 14.74 10.93
C LEU A 422 -16.83 13.87 12.16
N THR A 423 -17.03 12.57 11.93
CA THR A 423 -17.28 11.63 13.03
C THR A 423 -16.03 11.43 13.89
N ALA A 424 -16.25 11.25 15.20
CA ALA A 424 -15.23 10.83 16.16
C ALA A 424 -15.15 9.30 16.33
N ASP A 425 -16.09 8.58 15.71
CA ASP A 425 -16.10 7.12 15.66
C ASP A 425 -14.96 6.60 14.76
N TRP A 426 -14.61 5.32 14.94
CA TRP A 426 -13.71 4.66 14.00
C TRP A 426 -14.28 4.70 12.58
N PRO A 427 -13.46 4.89 11.52
CA PRO A 427 -13.96 4.91 10.16
C PRO A 427 -14.81 3.68 9.79
N ALA A 428 -15.97 3.91 9.18
CA ALA A 428 -16.87 2.87 8.68
C ALA A 428 -17.50 3.28 7.34
N TYR A 429 -18.14 2.34 6.63
CA TYR A 429 -18.66 2.62 5.28
C TYR A 429 -19.87 3.57 5.27
N ASP A 430 -20.59 3.65 6.37
CA ASP A 430 -21.89 4.33 6.50
C ASP A 430 -21.88 5.51 7.48
N ASN A 431 -20.73 5.79 8.13
CA ASN A 431 -20.57 6.89 9.08
C ASN A 431 -19.83 8.12 8.50
N ALA A 432 -19.59 8.14 7.19
CA ALA A 432 -19.01 9.28 6.49
C ALA A 432 -19.99 10.47 6.48
N SER A 433 -19.51 11.65 6.87
CA SER A 433 -20.30 12.89 6.83
C SER A 433 -20.14 13.67 5.51
N HIS A 434 -19.04 13.42 4.80
CA HIS A 434 -18.75 14.03 3.51
C HIS A 434 -18.37 12.98 2.47
N GLY A 435 -18.56 13.31 1.20
CA GLY A 435 -17.91 12.66 0.07
C GLY A 435 -17.32 13.68 -0.90
N PHE A 436 -16.35 13.24 -1.70
CA PHE A 436 -15.57 14.09 -2.58
C PHE A 436 -15.43 13.49 -3.99
N THR A 437 -15.36 14.36 -5.00
CA THR A 437 -15.01 13.98 -6.40
C THR A 437 -14.16 15.10 -7.01
N LEU A 438 -13.34 14.77 -8.02
CA LEU A 438 -12.50 15.70 -8.77
C LEU A 438 -13.09 16.09 -10.14
N THR A 439 -14.20 15.48 -10.51
CA THR A 439 -14.95 15.74 -11.76
C THR A 439 -16.43 15.92 -11.45
N GLY A 440 -17.13 16.68 -12.30
CA GLY A 440 -18.50 17.13 -12.06
C GLY A 440 -19.41 17.04 -13.28
N LEU A 441 -20.36 17.96 -13.36
CA LEU A 441 -21.40 18.07 -14.41
C LEU A 441 -20.90 18.65 -15.75
N ALA A 442 -19.61 18.92 -15.86
CA ALA A 442 -18.98 19.50 -17.05
C ALA A 442 -17.58 18.90 -17.27
N ASP A 443 -17.05 19.00 -18.50
CA ASP A 443 -15.75 18.43 -18.82
C ASP A 443 -14.61 19.27 -18.25
N GLY A 444 -13.85 18.69 -17.32
CA GLY A 444 -12.72 19.34 -16.68
C GLY A 444 -12.47 18.80 -15.28
N ALA A 445 -11.52 19.41 -14.59
CA ALA A 445 -11.23 19.15 -13.19
C ALA A 445 -11.88 20.22 -12.32
N GLN A 446 -12.68 19.78 -11.36
CA GLN A 446 -13.31 20.64 -10.36
C GLN A 446 -13.66 19.80 -9.13
N ALA A 447 -13.06 20.16 -8.00
CA ALA A 447 -13.30 19.46 -6.75
C ALA A 447 -14.71 19.78 -6.23
N HIS A 448 -15.48 18.75 -5.89
CA HIS A 448 -16.80 18.87 -5.27
C HIS A 448 -16.83 18.18 -3.91
N VAL A 449 -17.58 18.77 -2.98
CA VAL A 449 -17.96 18.14 -1.71
C VAL A 449 -19.44 17.79 -1.74
N PHE A 450 -19.81 16.69 -1.10
CA PHE A 450 -21.19 16.25 -0.87
C PHE A 450 -21.41 16.10 0.64
N SER A 451 -22.40 16.79 1.21
CA SER A 451 -22.74 16.64 2.63
C SER A 451 -24.20 17.07 2.93
N PRO A 452 -24.96 16.30 3.72
CA PRO A 452 -24.70 14.90 4.08
C PRO A 452 -24.59 14.00 2.83
N VAL A 453 -23.96 12.83 2.95
CA VAL A 453 -23.82 11.91 1.81
C VAL A 453 -25.20 11.36 1.39
N PRO A 454 -25.55 11.31 0.09
CA PRO A 454 -26.87 10.83 -0.36
C PRO A 454 -27.20 9.41 0.16
N GLY A 455 -28.27 9.29 0.95
CA GLY A 455 -28.70 8.02 1.54
C GLY A 455 -27.86 7.56 2.75
N GLY A 456 -26.88 8.35 3.18
CA GLY A 456 -26.07 8.11 4.36
C GLY A 456 -26.68 8.68 5.65
N LYS A 457 -25.96 8.54 6.76
CA LYS A 457 -26.35 9.08 8.07
C LYS A 457 -26.63 10.59 7.96
N ASN A 458 -27.69 11.06 8.63
CA ASN A 458 -28.14 12.46 8.65
C ASN A 458 -28.65 13.04 7.32
N SER A 459 -28.72 12.26 6.23
CA SER A 459 -29.28 12.75 4.96
C SER A 459 -30.80 12.75 4.92
N ARG A 460 -31.49 11.96 5.75
CA ARG A 460 -32.96 11.91 5.77
C ARG A 460 -33.55 13.14 6.46
N ALA A 461 -34.45 13.84 5.80
CA ALA A 461 -35.25 14.92 6.39
C ALA A 461 -36.72 14.79 5.97
N ALA A 462 -37.61 15.03 6.94
CA ALA A 462 -39.04 15.21 6.67
C ALA A 462 -39.30 16.60 6.09
N GLN A 463 -40.44 16.80 5.44
CA GLN A 463 -40.90 18.09 4.97
C GLN A 463 -40.87 19.14 6.10
N GLY A 464 -40.35 20.32 5.82
CA GLY A 464 -40.11 21.38 6.81
C GLY A 464 -38.89 21.15 7.71
N GLY A 465 -38.29 19.97 7.66
CA GLY A 465 -37.07 19.64 8.40
C GLY A 465 -35.86 20.40 7.89
N ARG A 466 -34.96 20.76 8.80
CA ARG A 466 -33.71 21.45 8.47
C ARG A 466 -32.68 20.48 7.89
N VAL A 467 -32.08 20.84 6.75
CA VAL A 467 -30.91 20.18 6.18
C VAL A 467 -29.75 21.16 6.26
N SER A 468 -28.64 20.75 6.91
CA SER A 468 -27.47 21.61 7.13
C SER A 468 -26.17 20.86 6.88
N ALA A 469 -25.16 21.58 6.41
CA ALA A 469 -23.81 21.07 6.21
C ALA A 469 -22.79 22.19 6.35
N ALA A 470 -21.54 21.82 6.61
CA ALA A 470 -20.41 22.75 6.62
C ALA A 470 -19.20 22.09 5.95
N TRP A 471 -18.42 22.90 5.23
CA TRP A 471 -17.16 22.48 4.60
C TRP A 471 -16.21 23.67 4.52
N GLN A 472 -14.96 23.40 4.15
CA GLN A 472 -13.95 24.42 3.85
C GLN A 472 -13.75 24.53 2.35
N VAL A 473 -13.56 25.75 1.86
CA VAL A 473 -13.16 26.07 0.49
C VAL A 473 -11.73 26.58 0.52
N ALA A 474 -10.87 25.99 -0.31
CA ALA A 474 -9.50 26.46 -0.54
C ALA A 474 -9.42 27.25 -1.84
N ALA A 475 -8.78 28.41 -1.80
CA ALA A 475 -8.30 29.14 -2.97
C ALA A 475 -6.96 29.77 -2.61
N ALA A 476 -5.86 29.17 -3.06
CA ALA A 476 -4.52 29.56 -2.67
C ALA A 476 -3.59 29.66 -3.89
N PRO A 477 -2.68 30.63 -3.95
CA PRO A 477 -1.65 30.72 -4.98
C PRO A 477 -0.42 29.86 -4.60
N LEU A 478 -0.71 28.70 -4.01
CA LEU A 478 0.24 27.75 -3.42
C LEU A 478 0.06 26.37 -4.09
N PRO A 479 1.04 25.47 -4.03
CA PRO A 479 0.87 24.09 -4.45
C PRO A 479 0.00 23.30 -3.46
N TRP A 480 -0.51 22.13 -3.90
CA TRP A 480 -1.47 21.32 -3.14
C TRP A 480 -0.96 20.90 -1.75
N ASP A 481 0.33 20.62 -1.63
CA ASP A 481 0.97 20.16 -0.39
C ASP A 481 1.06 21.27 0.65
N ALA A 482 1.25 22.52 0.23
CA ALA A 482 1.20 23.67 1.11
C ALA A 482 -0.22 23.94 1.63
N VAL A 483 -1.24 23.79 0.76
CA VAL A 483 -2.66 23.88 1.18
C VAL A 483 -3.03 22.76 2.15
N MET A 484 -2.56 21.53 1.89
CA MET A 484 -2.73 20.40 2.81
C MET A 484 -2.09 20.69 4.17
N ARG A 485 -0.84 21.16 4.18
CA ARG A 485 -0.13 21.54 5.42
C ARG A 485 -0.84 22.66 6.20
N GLU A 486 -1.39 23.65 5.51
CA GLU A 486 -2.21 24.69 6.15
C GLU A 486 -3.44 24.07 6.84
N ALA A 487 -4.12 23.13 6.17
CA ALA A 487 -5.26 22.42 6.73
C ALA A 487 -4.86 21.53 7.93
N ASP A 488 -3.76 20.79 7.83
CA ASP A 488 -3.26 19.95 8.93
C ASP A 488 -2.97 20.78 10.17
N ALA A 489 -2.29 21.92 10.02
CA ALA A 489 -1.94 22.78 11.14
C ALA A 489 -3.15 23.51 11.74
N ARG A 490 -4.03 24.08 10.89
CA ARG A 490 -5.10 25.01 11.36
C ARG A 490 -6.44 24.34 11.55
N LEU A 491 -6.84 23.48 10.60
CA LEU A 491 -8.15 22.86 10.55
C LEU A 491 -8.20 21.61 11.43
N TRP A 492 -7.34 20.63 11.14
CA TRP A 492 -7.30 19.36 11.86
C TRP A 492 -6.39 19.36 13.10
N LYS A 493 -5.57 20.42 13.26
CA LYS A 493 -4.69 20.64 14.42
C LYS A 493 -3.77 19.44 14.68
N VAL A 494 -3.25 18.86 13.60
CA VAL A 494 -2.30 17.75 13.63
C VAL A 494 -1.05 18.21 14.38
N ARG A 495 -0.70 17.48 15.43
CA ARG A 495 0.43 17.77 16.31
C ARG A 495 0.96 16.50 16.93
N ASP A 496 2.17 16.57 17.45
CA ASP A 496 2.75 15.50 18.25
C ASP A 496 2.11 15.48 19.66
N TYR A 497 1.23 14.52 19.88
CA TYR A 497 0.61 14.22 21.19
C TYR A 497 0.87 12.77 21.62
N ARG A 498 1.82 12.09 20.96
CA ARG A 498 2.17 10.69 21.23
C ARG A 498 3.33 10.62 22.21
N GLU A 499 3.26 9.66 23.12
CA GLU A 499 4.34 9.26 24.00
C GLU A 499 4.23 7.75 24.28
N PRO A 500 5.29 7.08 24.74
CA PRO A 500 5.19 5.70 25.20
C PRO A 500 4.12 5.53 26.29
N PHE A 501 3.36 4.44 26.22
CA PHE A 501 2.30 4.13 27.18
C PHE A 501 2.74 3.07 28.19
N ALA A 502 2.68 1.79 27.80
CA ALA A 502 3.06 0.66 28.67
C ALA A 502 4.57 0.33 28.59
N ASN A 503 5.18 0.51 27.42
CA ASN A 503 6.57 0.15 27.15
C ASN A 503 7.21 1.24 26.27
N SER A 504 8.53 1.40 26.43
CA SER A 504 9.36 2.17 25.51
C SER A 504 9.48 1.43 24.16
N LEU A 505 9.95 2.12 23.13
CA LEU A 505 10.21 1.52 21.83
C LEU A 505 11.32 0.46 21.92
N THR A 506 12.32 0.67 22.79
CA THR A 506 13.33 -0.36 23.11
C THR A 506 12.70 -1.61 23.70
N GLU A 507 11.81 -1.48 24.68
CA GLU A 507 11.14 -2.63 25.27
C GLU A 507 10.24 -3.34 24.26
N GLN A 508 9.58 -2.60 23.36
CA GLN A 508 8.85 -3.20 22.25
C GLN A 508 9.77 -4.02 21.34
N ALA A 509 10.95 -3.50 20.98
CA ALA A 509 11.94 -4.24 20.19
C ALA A 509 12.39 -5.53 20.89
N LEU A 510 12.64 -5.47 22.20
CA LEU A 510 13.02 -6.64 23.01
C LEU A 510 11.89 -7.67 23.12
N ASN A 511 10.64 -7.23 23.23
CA ASN A 511 9.47 -8.11 23.23
C ASN A 511 9.28 -8.81 21.87
N LEU A 512 9.51 -8.09 20.77
CA LEU A 512 9.47 -8.65 19.41
C LEU A 512 10.59 -9.67 19.19
N ALA A 513 11.83 -9.36 19.58
CA ALA A 513 12.95 -10.31 19.52
C ALA A 513 12.65 -11.58 20.34
N GLY A 514 12.08 -11.42 21.54
CA GLY A 514 11.62 -12.53 22.36
C GLY A 514 10.52 -13.36 21.70
N LEU A 515 9.58 -12.73 20.98
CA LEU A 515 8.54 -13.42 20.23
C LEU A 515 9.11 -14.22 19.05
N LEU A 516 10.06 -13.67 18.29
CA LEU A 516 10.71 -14.37 17.17
C LEU A 516 11.42 -15.66 17.62
N GLY A 517 11.95 -15.68 18.85
CA GLY A 517 12.67 -16.82 19.44
C GLY A 517 11.78 -17.81 20.21
N ASP A 518 10.49 -17.54 20.33
CA ASP A 518 9.52 -18.33 21.11
C ASP A 518 9.00 -19.50 20.26
N ASP A 519 9.34 -20.74 20.63
CA ASP A 519 8.94 -21.92 19.86
C ASP A 519 7.43 -22.16 19.87
N ALA A 520 6.72 -21.73 20.91
CA ALA A 520 5.27 -21.94 21.04
C ALA A 520 4.44 -20.85 20.34
N HIS A 521 4.99 -19.63 20.21
CA HIS A 521 4.21 -18.47 19.77
C HIS A 521 4.77 -17.75 18.53
N ALA A 522 5.93 -18.13 18.01
CA ALA A 522 6.45 -17.58 16.76
C ALA A 522 5.73 -18.14 15.52
N PHE A 523 4.99 -19.25 15.68
CA PHE A 523 4.40 -20.03 14.59
C PHE A 523 5.43 -20.32 13.48
N TRP A 524 6.63 -20.71 13.93
CA TRP A 524 7.72 -21.13 13.08
C TRP A 524 7.51 -22.58 12.64
N LEU A 525 7.62 -22.86 11.34
CA LEU A 525 7.53 -24.21 10.77
C LEU A 525 8.95 -24.73 10.50
N PRO A 526 9.52 -25.60 11.38
CA PRO A 526 10.91 -26.02 11.28
C PRO A 526 11.26 -26.69 9.96
N GLU A 527 10.38 -27.53 9.43
CA GLU A 527 10.56 -28.30 8.19
C GLU A 527 10.62 -27.38 6.95
N LEU A 528 10.01 -26.19 7.06
CA LEU A 528 9.99 -25.19 5.99
C LEU A 528 10.96 -24.03 6.26
N LYS A 529 11.61 -24.01 7.44
CA LYS A 529 12.60 -23.00 7.87
C LYS A 529 12.06 -21.56 7.83
N GLY A 530 10.82 -21.33 8.28
CA GLY A 530 10.25 -19.98 8.27
C GLY A 530 9.01 -19.80 9.13
N PRO A 531 8.57 -18.54 9.35
CA PRO A 531 7.31 -18.26 10.03
C PRO A 531 6.11 -18.58 9.11
N ALA A 532 5.04 -19.09 9.69
CA ALA A 532 3.84 -19.48 8.96
C ALA A 532 3.20 -18.29 8.20
N ASN A 533 2.85 -18.56 6.96
CA ASN A 533 1.98 -17.72 6.18
C ASN A 533 0.53 -18.11 6.45
N ILE A 534 -0.16 -17.29 7.25
CA ILE A 534 -1.54 -17.55 7.66
C ILE A 534 -2.53 -17.54 6.49
N GLU A 535 -2.11 -17.04 5.32
CA GLU A 535 -2.94 -16.85 4.14
C GLU A 535 -2.89 -18.04 3.16
N ALA A 536 -2.10 -19.08 3.43
CA ALA A 536 -2.08 -20.29 2.62
C ALA A 536 -1.71 -21.51 3.48
N PRO A 537 -2.28 -22.69 3.16
CA PRO A 537 -1.97 -23.90 3.90
C PRO A 537 -0.48 -24.29 3.71
N SER A 538 0.14 -24.80 4.76
CA SER A 538 1.50 -25.34 4.84
C SER A 538 2.55 -24.46 4.15
N THR A 539 2.43 -23.14 4.33
CA THR A 539 3.25 -22.14 3.66
C THR A 539 4.03 -21.32 4.67
N VAL A 540 5.28 -20.97 4.36
CA VAL A 540 6.07 -19.96 5.08
C VAL A 540 6.35 -18.75 4.20
N THR A 541 6.61 -17.60 4.84
CA THR A 541 7.00 -16.37 4.16
C THR A 541 8.13 -15.66 4.90
N HIS A 542 9.24 -15.37 4.22
CA HIS A 542 10.31 -14.53 4.77
C HIS A 542 10.21 -13.07 4.31
N ALA A 543 9.31 -12.31 4.93
CA ALA A 543 9.10 -10.90 4.56
C ALA A 543 10.28 -9.97 4.93
N ALA A 544 11.03 -10.30 5.99
CA ALA A 544 12.21 -9.54 6.42
C ALA A 544 13.28 -10.46 7.04
N PRO A 545 13.95 -11.32 6.24
CA PRO A 545 14.87 -12.35 6.75
C PRO A 545 16.07 -11.79 7.52
N LEU A 546 16.56 -10.59 7.18
CA LEU A 546 17.70 -9.99 7.91
C LEU A 546 17.37 -9.65 9.36
N ALA A 547 16.08 -9.54 9.70
CA ALA A 547 15.63 -9.25 11.05
C ALA A 547 16.04 -10.34 12.05
N TYR A 548 16.09 -11.62 11.63
CA TYR A 548 16.55 -12.73 12.48
C TYR A 548 18.06 -12.69 12.74
N LEU A 549 18.84 -12.39 11.70
CA LEU A 549 20.30 -12.20 11.83
C LEU A 549 20.62 -10.99 12.70
N ALA A 550 19.91 -9.87 12.52
CA ALA A 550 20.05 -8.67 13.35
C ALA A 550 19.64 -8.90 14.81
N ALA A 551 18.57 -9.66 15.06
CA ALA A 551 18.16 -10.02 16.42
C ALA A 551 19.27 -10.81 17.14
N ALA A 552 19.85 -11.82 16.47
CA ALA A 552 20.93 -12.63 17.03
C ALA A 552 22.15 -11.78 17.40
N THR A 553 22.61 -10.92 16.49
CA THR A 553 23.80 -10.09 16.71
C THR A 553 23.57 -8.98 17.74
N LEU A 554 22.41 -8.33 17.74
CA LEU A 554 22.06 -7.29 18.72
C LEU A 554 21.88 -7.85 20.13
N ALA A 555 21.32 -9.04 20.28
CA ALA A 555 21.15 -9.71 21.57
C ALA A 555 22.40 -10.48 22.01
N ARG A 556 23.37 -10.68 21.10
CA ARG A 556 24.55 -11.55 21.31
C ARG A 556 24.15 -12.98 21.65
N ASP A 557 23.12 -13.48 20.99
CA ASP A 557 22.49 -14.76 21.29
C ASP A 557 22.84 -15.82 20.22
N ALA A 558 23.86 -16.62 20.53
CA ALA A 558 24.29 -17.73 19.69
C ALA A 558 23.21 -18.82 19.57
N ASP A 559 22.39 -19.03 20.59
CA ASP A 559 21.31 -20.02 20.57
C ASP A 559 20.17 -19.58 19.66
N PHE A 560 19.80 -18.29 19.71
CA PHE A 560 18.88 -17.69 18.73
C PHE A 560 19.42 -17.81 17.31
N TYR A 561 20.72 -17.57 17.11
CA TYR A 561 21.35 -17.77 15.81
C TYR A 561 21.14 -19.20 15.31
N ARG A 562 21.47 -20.21 16.11
CA ARG A 562 21.30 -21.64 15.73
C ARG A 562 19.85 -21.98 15.42
N ARG A 563 18.90 -21.53 16.24
CA ARG A 563 17.48 -21.93 16.13
C ARG A 563 16.65 -21.14 15.13
N ARG A 564 17.10 -19.94 14.73
CA ARG A 564 16.32 -19.03 13.87
C ARG A 564 17.12 -18.42 12.73
N ALA A 565 18.26 -17.81 13.04
CA ALA A 565 19.01 -17.05 12.04
C ALA A 565 19.70 -17.95 11.00
N LEU A 566 20.33 -19.05 11.44
CA LEU A 566 20.93 -20.05 10.55
C LEU A 566 19.87 -20.73 9.67
N PRO A 567 18.74 -21.26 10.19
CA PRO A 567 17.65 -21.75 9.35
C PRO A 567 17.10 -20.72 8.35
N THR A 568 17.05 -19.43 8.74
CA THR A 568 16.66 -18.36 7.82
C THR A 568 17.68 -18.18 6.68
N LEU A 569 18.98 -18.25 6.99
CA LEU A 569 20.03 -18.22 5.95
C LEU A 569 19.93 -19.44 5.04
N GLU A 570 19.73 -20.63 5.59
CA GLU A 570 19.52 -21.86 4.83
C GLU A 570 18.31 -21.75 3.91
N PHE A 571 17.21 -21.15 4.37
CA PHE A 571 16.06 -20.83 3.53
C PHE A 571 16.47 -19.97 2.33
N LEU A 572 17.18 -18.86 2.57
CA LEU A 572 17.65 -17.99 1.48
C LEU A 572 18.55 -18.75 0.49
N LEU A 573 19.35 -19.71 0.97
CA LEU A 573 20.27 -20.49 0.16
C LEU A 573 19.60 -21.59 -0.68
N SER A 574 18.39 -22.02 -0.34
CA SER A 574 17.79 -23.24 -0.88
C SER A 574 16.37 -23.07 -1.42
N ARG A 575 15.70 -21.94 -1.15
CA ARG A 575 14.36 -21.63 -1.64
C ARG A 575 14.41 -20.55 -2.73
N PRO A 576 13.79 -20.80 -3.91
CA PRO A 576 13.85 -19.87 -5.01
C PRO A 576 12.98 -18.61 -4.82
N GLU A 577 12.05 -18.62 -3.86
CA GLU A 577 11.04 -17.56 -3.65
C GLU A 577 10.93 -17.16 -2.16
N THR A 578 10.37 -15.98 -1.90
CA THR A 578 10.10 -15.49 -0.53
C THR A 578 9.00 -16.27 0.18
N HIS A 579 8.07 -16.84 -0.60
CA HIS A 579 7.08 -17.80 -0.14
C HIS A 579 7.60 -19.21 -0.39
N PHE A 580 7.25 -20.17 0.47
CA PHE A 580 7.57 -21.58 0.21
C PHE A 580 6.58 -22.53 0.86
N ALA A 581 6.27 -23.61 0.16
CA ALA A 581 5.44 -24.72 0.61
C ALA A 581 5.88 -25.98 -0.14
N LEU A 582 5.61 -27.16 0.42
CA LEU A 582 5.91 -28.44 -0.24
C LEU A 582 4.87 -28.82 -1.32
N ASN A 583 3.72 -28.14 -1.34
CA ASN A 583 2.69 -28.30 -2.34
C ASN A 583 2.13 -26.93 -2.74
N ALA A 584 2.00 -26.70 -4.05
CA ALA A 584 1.39 -25.50 -4.62
C ALA A 584 -0.11 -25.67 -4.89
N GLU A 585 -0.66 -26.88 -4.76
CA GLU A 585 -2.08 -27.14 -4.91
C GLU A 585 -2.89 -26.34 -3.88
N ASN A 586 -3.94 -25.66 -4.34
CA ASN A 586 -4.77 -24.76 -3.53
C ASN A 586 -3.98 -23.63 -2.83
N ASN A 587 -2.79 -23.28 -3.33
CA ASN A 587 -1.96 -22.21 -2.81
C ASN A 587 -2.01 -20.97 -3.71
N SER A 588 -2.37 -19.82 -3.15
CA SER A 588 -2.46 -18.56 -3.91
C SER A 588 -1.12 -17.85 -4.12
N TYR A 589 -0.06 -18.25 -3.41
CA TYR A 589 1.24 -17.58 -3.45
C TYR A 589 2.28 -18.30 -4.32
N LEU A 590 2.07 -19.58 -4.60
CA LEU A 590 3.10 -20.45 -5.16
C LEU A 590 2.66 -21.17 -6.41
N SER A 591 3.57 -21.24 -7.38
CA SER A 591 3.46 -22.14 -8.52
C SER A 591 4.14 -23.49 -8.20
N PRO A 592 3.88 -24.56 -8.97
CA PRO A 592 4.63 -25.81 -8.85
C PRO A 592 6.15 -25.67 -9.00
N LYS A 593 6.63 -24.59 -9.64
CA LYS A 593 8.06 -24.27 -9.73
C LYS A 593 8.59 -23.68 -8.43
N GLY A 594 7.82 -22.80 -7.78
CA GLY A 594 8.17 -22.16 -6.49
C GLY A 594 8.17 -23.14 -5.32
N ALA A 595 7.45 -24.27 -5.43
CA ALA A 595 7.40 -25.34 -4.43
C ALA A 595 8.58 -26.35 -4.51
N ARG A 596 9.73 -25.96 -5.09
CA ARG A 596 10.93 -26.81 -5.25
C ARG A 596 12.15 -26.20 -4.56
N ILE A 597 13.07 -27.05 -4.13
CA ILE A 597 14.41 -26.62 -3.68
C ILE A 597 15.24 -26.25 -4.90
N ALA A 598 15.93 -25.11 -4.82
CA ALA A 598 16.81 -24.59 -5.86
C ALA A 598 17.92 -23.74 -5.24
N PHE A 599 18.98 -23.47 -6.01
CA PHE A 599 20.16 -22.75 -5.50
C PHE A 599 20.54 -21.50 -6.32
N ASP A 600 19.67 -21.10 -7.25
CA ASP A 600 19.79 -19.87 -8.03
C ASP A 600 19.27 -18.65 -7.24
N ASN A 601 18.24 -18.85 -6.41
CA ASN A 601 17.67 -17.93 -5.40
C ASN A 601 17.48 -16.50 -5.93
N SER A 602 16.95 -16.42 -7.16
CA SER A 602 16.79 -15.17 -7.89
C SER A 602 15.68 -14.26 -7.36
N ALA A 603 14.87 -14.72 -6.40
CA ALA A 603 13.83 -13.89 -5.78
C ALA A 603 14.37 -12.85 -4.79
N GLN A 604 15.57 -13.04 -4.23
CA GLN A 604 16.10 -12.17 -3.18
C GLN A 604 16.97 -11.05 -3.78
N PRO A 605 16.72 -9.77 -3.42
CA PRO A 605 17.47 -8.65 -3.97
C PRO A 605 18.91 -8.62 -3.45
N ALA A 606 19.83 -8.00 -4.19
CA ALA A 606 21.24 -7.87 -3.81
C ALA A 606 21.46 -7.30 -2.39
N ALA A 607 20.60 -6.40 -1.92
CA ALA A 607 20.69 -5.84 -0.58
C ALA A 607 20.46 -6.86 0.54
N VAL A 608 19.59 -7.87 0.33
CA VAL A 608 19.39 -8.95 1.30
C VAL A 608 20.66 -9.80 1.38
N TRP A 609 21.27 -10.14 0.25
CA TRP A 609 22.54 -10.88 0.24
C TRP A 609 23.70 -10.10 0.85
N GLU A 610 23.80 -8.79 0.54
CA GLU A 610 24.81 -7.92 1.14
C GLU A 610 24.62 -7.79 2.66
N GLY A 611 23.37 -7.65 3.10
CA GLY A 611 23.04 -7.56 4.51
C GLY A 611 23.31 -8.86 5.27
N ALA A 612 23.03 -10.02 4.66
CA ALA A 612 23.35 -11.32 5.24
C ALA A 612 24.87 -11.49 5.40
N ASP A 613 25.65 -11.16 4.38
CA ASP A 613 27.12 -11.18 4.45
C ASP A 613 27.65 -10.26 5.56
N ALA A 614 27.16 -9.02 5.64
CA ALA A 614 27.58 -8.07 6.67
C ALA A 614 27.21 -8.52 8.09
N LEU A 615 25.99 -9.03 8.31
CA LEU A 615 25.54 -9.52 9.62
C LEU A 615 26.26 -10.81 10.08
N LEU A 616 26.82 -11.58 9.14
CA LEU A 616 27.73 -12.70 9.41
C LEU A 616 29.19 -12.26 9.57
N GLY A 617 29.45 -10.95 9.67
CA GLY A 617 30.79 -10.38 9.86
C GLY A 617 31.67 -10.42 8.60
N ARG A 618 31.09 -10.60 7.40
CA ARG A 618 31.80 -10.80 6.12
C ARG A 618 32.76 -11.98 6.15
N LEU A 619 32.43 -13.01 6.93
CA LEU A 619 33.25 -14.21 7.12
C LEU A 619 32.99 -15.30 6.08
N ASN A 620 32.05 -15.08 5.15
CA ASN A 620 31.61 -16.04 4.14
C ASN A 620 31.77 -15.45 2.73
N PRO A 621 33.00 -15.34 2.19
CA PRO A 621 33.27 -14.57 0.96
C PRO A 621 32.43 -15.00 -0.25
N TRP A 622 32.00 -16.26 -0.31
CA TRP A 622 31.16 -16.78 -1.38
C TRP A 622 29.75 -16.14 -1.45
N LEU A 623 29.24 -15.52 -0.37
CA LEU A 623 27.99 -14.75 -0.40
C LEU A 623 28.08 -13.56 -1.36
N ARG A 624 29.29 -13.04 -1.60
CA ARG A 624 29.55 -11.98 -2.59
C ARG A 624 29.03 -12.33 -3.97
N GLY A 625 29.18 -13.58 -4.40
CA GLY A 625 28.70 -14.05 -5.70
C GLY A 625 27.18 -13.98 -5.86
N TYR A 626 26.41 -13.96 -4.77
CA TYR A 626 24.97 -13.70 -4.83
C TYR A 626 24.67 -12.21 -5.01
N VAL A 627 25.41 -11.33 -4.30
CA VAL A 627 25.28 -9.87 -4.49
C VAL A 627 25.60 -9.48 -5.94
N ASP A 628 26.69 -9.99 -6.50
CA ASP A 628 27.12 -9.66 -7.86
C ASP A 628 26.17 -10.22 -8.94
N ARG A 629 25.52 -11.37 -8.71
CA ARG A 629 24.52 -11.92 -9.64
C ARG A 629 23.17 -11.20 -9.58
N GLN A 630 22.78 -10.72 -8.40
CA GLN A 630 21.46 -10.10 -8.18
C GLN A 630 21.50 -8.57 -8.21
N ASN A 631 22.62 -7.95 -8.55
CA ASN A 631 22.81 -6.49 -8.58
C ASN A 631 22.00 -5.76 -9.67
N HIS A 632 21.56 -6.50 -10.71
CA HIS A 632 20.72 -6.02 -11.81
C HIS A 632 19.36 -6.74 -11.86
N ALA A 633 19.18 -7.78 -11.05
CA ALA A 633 17.98 -8.61 -11.07
C ALA A 633 16.84 -7.93 -10.29
N THR A 634 15.84 -7.47 -11.03
CA THR A 634 14.55 -7.03 -10.49
C THR A 634 13.71 -8.27 -10.18
N ALA A 635 13.81 -8.79 -8.97
CA ALA A 635 13.11 -10.02 -8.64
C ALA A 635 11.58 -9.83 -8.47
N GLY A 636 10.82 -10.66 -9.20
CA GLY A 636 9.48 -11.16 -8.84
C GLY A 636 8.24 -10.38 -9.30
N GLN A 637 7.17 -11.10 -9.71
CA GLN A 637 5.87 -10.54 -10.11
C GLN A 637 4.98 -10.09 -8.92
N ASN A 638 5.30 -10.49 -7.69
CA ASN A 638 4.44 -10.30 -6.50
C ASN A 638 5.06 -9.43 -5.38
N THR A 639 6.24 -8.85 -5.60
CA THR A 639 6.91 -7.96 -4.64
C THR A 639 7.09 -6.60 -5.32
N ALA A 640 6.91 -5.49 -4.59
CA ALA A 640 7.13 -4.18 -5.18
C ALA A 640 8.57 -4.11 -5.68
N ARG A 641 8.76 -3.91 -6.99
CA ARG A 641 10.09 -3.97 -7.60
C ARG A 641 10.97 -2.88 -7.02
N ALA A 642 11.99 -3.29 -6.27
CA ALA A 642 13.05 -2.38 -5.88
C ALA A 642 13.68 -1.77 -7.15
N PRO A 643 13.91 -0.45 -7.20
CA PRO A 643 14.57 0.15 -8.35
C PRO A 643 15.96 -0.45 -8.57
N GLY A 644 16.38 -0.61 -9.82
CA GLY A 644 17.68 -1.24 -10.15
C GLY A 644 18.89 -0.58 -9.47
N TRP A 645 18.85 0.73 -9.24
CA TRP A 645 19.91 1.46 -8.53
C TRP A 645 20.05 1.06 -7.04
N SER A 646 19.01 0.47 -6.41
CA SER A 646 19.09 -0.10 -5.06
C SER A 646 20.09 -1.27 -5.01
N GLY A 647 20.15 -2.07 -6.07
CA GLY A 647 21.17 -3.12 -6.23
C GLY A 647 22.59 -2.57 -6.27
N ARG A 648 22.80 -1.40 -6.88
CA ARG A 648 24.10 -0.71 -6.88
C ARG A 648 24.48 -0.16 -5.51
N LEU A 649 23.51 0.32 -4.73
CA LEU A 649 23.76 0.70 -3.34
C LEU A 649 24.21 -0.49 -2.48
N ALA A 650 23.63 -1.68 -2.72
CA ALA A 650 24.13 -2.91 -2.09
C ALA A 650 25.57 -3.21 -2.51
N LEU A 651 25.88 -3.17 -3.82
CA LEU A 651 27.25 -3.34 -4.31
C LEU A 651 28.24 -2.34 -3.67
N LEU A 652 27.82 -1.07 -3.51
CA LEU A 652 28.65 -0.04 -2.91
C LEU A 652 28.97 -0.36 -1.45
N ARG A 653 27.97 -0.78 -0.64
CA ARG A 653 28.18 -1.16 0.77
C ARG A 653 29.11 -2.35 0.94
N SER A 654 29.10 -3.26 -0.02
CA SER A 654 30.00 -4.42 -0.05
C SER A 654 31.40 -4.17 -0.62
N GLN A 655 31.64 -3.02 -1.28
CA GLN A 655 32.93 -2.65 -1.88
C GLN A 655 33.34 -1.21 -1.49
N PRO A 656 33.52 -0.92 -0.20
CA PRO A 656 33.75 0.46 0.26
C PRO A 656 35.06 1.09 -0.26
N SER A 657 36.01 0.29 -0.75
CA SER A 657 37.33 0.75 -1.22
C SER A 657 37.38 1.29 -2.67
N SER A 658 36.30 1.12 -3.46
CA SER A 658 36.27 1.56 -4.87
C SER A 658 34.96 2.28 -5.25
N PRO A 659 34.58 3.39 -4.58
CA PRO A 659 33.22 3.91 -4.62
C PRO A 659 32.88 4.79 -5.83
N GLY A 660 33.86 5.48 -6.44
CA GLY A 660 33.60 6.67 -7.28
C GLY A 660 32.62 6.43 -8.42
N LYS A 661 32.98 5.57 -9.39
CA LYS A 661 32.15 5.29 -10.56
C LYS A 661 30.81 4.64 -10.20
N LEU A 662 30.81 3.71 -9.24
CA LEU A 662 29.60 2.98 -8.86
C LEU A 662 28.57 3.92 -8.19
N LEU A 663 29.04 4.83 -7.34
CA LEU A 663 28.21 5.86 -6.72
C LEU A 663 27.69 6.84 -7.77
N ASP A 664 28.53 7.30 -8.70
CA ASP A 664 28.12 8.18 -9.80
C ASP A 664 27.03 7.53 -10.66
N ASP A 665 27.20 6.26 -11.04
CA ASP A 665 26.21 5.50 -11.80
C ASP A 665 24.89 5.36 -11.01
N ALA A 666 24.97 5.05 -9.71
CA ALA A 666 23.78 4.91 -8.85
C ALA A 666 23.01 6.23 -8.70
N VAL A 667 23.71 7.35 -8.49
CA VAL A 667 23.12 8.70 -8.42
C VAL A 667 22.46 9.06 -9.76
N ALA A 668 23.13 8.83 -10.87
CA ALA A 668 22.59 9.12 -12.20
C ALA A 668 21.33 8.29 -12.50
N GLU A 669 21.36 6.98 -12.20
CA GLU A 669 20.20 6.10 -12.38
C GLU A 669 19.04 6.47 -11.45
N ALA A 670 19.30 6.81 -10.20
CA ALA A 670 18.28 7.24 -9.25
C ALA A 670 17.65 8.56 -9.65
N ALA A 671 18.44 9.55 -10.09
CA ALA A 671 17.93 10.82 -10.60
C ALA A 671 17.06 10.62 -11.85
N ALA A 672 17.52 9.79 -12.80
CA ALA A 672 16.74 9.46 -14.00
C ALA A 672 15.46 8.68 -13.65
N TRP A 673 15.51 7.78 -12.67
CA TRP A 673 14.34 7.08 -12.16
C TRP A 673 13.35 8.04 -11.49
N ALA A 674 13.82 8.93 -10.62
CA ALA A 674 12.98 9.93 -9.94
C ALA A 674 12.27 10.84 -10.95
N ALA A 675 12.99 11.31 -11.97
CA ALA A 675 12.40 12.11 -13.05
C ALA A 675 11.27 11.37 -13.80
N ARG A 676 11.43 10.05 -14.05
CA ARG A 676 10.41 9.24 -14.72
C ARG A 676 9.24 8.83 -13.82
N SER A 677 9.49 8.59 -12.54
CA SER A 677 8.52 7.98 -11.62
C SER A 677 7.76 9.00 -10.76
N LEU A 678 8.36 10.15 -10.47
CA LEU A 678 7.76 11.23 -9.67
C LEU A 678 7.43 12.44 -10.56
N THR A 679 8.41 12.91 -11.34
CA THR A 679 8.28 14.17 -12.10
C THR A 679 7.50 14.03 -13.41
N ALA A 680 7.40 12.83 -14.00
CA ALA A 680 6.63 12.59 -15.22
C ALA A 680 5.12 12.88 -15.06
N ASN A 681 4.65 13.02 -13.82
CA ASN A 681 3.33 13.51 -13.46
C ASN A 681 2.19 12.73 -14.17
N PRO A 682 2.03 11.44 -13.81
CA PRO A 682 1.14 10.52 -14.52
C PRO A 682 -0.33 10.98 -14.47
N ALA A 683 -1.04 10.79 -15.58
CA ALA A 683 -2.45 11.17 -15.71
C ALA A 683 -3.44 9.99 -15.65
N ARG A 684 -2.95 8.74 -15.79
CA ARG A 684 -3.81 7.55 -15.75
C ARG A 684 -4.10 7.12 -14.30
N PRO A 685 -5.37 7.01 -13.88
CA PRO A 685 -5.72 6.43 -12.58
C PRO A 685 -5.19 5.01 -12.40
N LEU A 686 -4.90 4.65 -11.15
CA LEU A 686 -4.50 3.29 -10.78
C LEU A 686 -5.70 2.48 -10.29
N SER A 687 -5.53 1.17 -10.19
CA SER A 687 -6.53 0.27 -9.62
C SER A 687 -6.73 0.56 -8.13
N GLU A 688 -7.96 0.40 -7.67
CA GLU A 688 -8.31 0.45 -6.25
C GLU A 688 -7.63 -0.66 -5.42
N SER A 689 -7.17 -1.74 -6.07
CA SER A 689 -6.40 -2.82 -5.45
C SER A 689 -4.89 -2.54 -5.40
N SER A 690 -4.42 -1.39 -5.87
CA SER A 690 -3.00 -1.05 -5.85
C SER A 690 -2.53 -0.72 -4.42
N PHE A 691 -1.36 -1.23 -4.05
CA PHE A 691 -0.73 -0.92 -2.75
C PHE A 691 -0.40 0.56 -2.64
N TYR A 692 -0.85 1.21 -1.58
CA TYR A 692 -0.66 2.65 -1.40
C TYR A 692 0.83 3.02 -1.35
N ASN A 693 1.60 2.35 -0.49
CA ASN A 693 2.98 2.71 -0.17
C ASN A 693 4.02 2.48 -1.29
N THR A 694 3.65 1.80 -2.39
CA THR A 694 4.58 1.43 -3.49
C THR A 694 4.02 1.61 -4.90
N SER A 695 2.69 1.66 -5.06
CA SER A 695 2.05 1.82 -6.38
C SER A 695 1.49 3.22 -6.56
N MET A 696 0.82 3.77 -5.54
CA MET A 696 0.22 5.10 -5.61
C MET A 696 1.28 6.19 -5.75
N TYR A 697 2.40 6.03 -5.05
CA TYR A 697 3.64 6.76 -5.26
C TYR A 697 4.80 5.77 -5.20
N PRO A 698 5.94 6.07 -5.84
CA PRO A 698 7.08 5.16 -5.86
C PRO A 698 7.85 5.19 -4.53
N ALA A 699 8.52 4.08 -4.20
CA ALA A 699 9.31 3.95 -2.98
C ALA A 699 10.56 4.86 -3.01
N TRP A 700 10.53 5.96 -2.26
CA TRP A 700 11.55 7.03 -2.24
C TRP A 700 12.65 6.93 -1.17
N TRP A 701 12.43 6.14 -0.13
CA TRP A 701 13.27 5.85 1.04
C TRP A 701 14.79 5.88 0.81
N GLU A 702 15.30 5.14 -0.18
CA GLU A 702 16.74 5.05 -0.45
C GLU A 702 17.30 6.24 -1.27
N LEU A 703 16.47 7.16 -1.74
CA LEU A 703 16.95 8.45 -2.29
C LEU A 703 17.68 9.26 -1.22
N LEU A 704 17.24 9.16 0.04
CA LEU A 704 17.93 9.81 1.15
C LEU A 704 19.32 9.21 1.41
N ASP A 705 19.50 7.91 1.16
CA ASP A 705 20.82 7.26 1.31
C ASP A 705 21.81 7.86 0.29
N LEU A 706 21.38 8.06 -0.95
CA LEU A 706 22.19 8.71 -1.98
C LEU A 706 22.43 10.20 -1.69
N TYR A 707 21.41 10.90 -1.18
CA TYR A 707 21.58 12.29 -0.73
C TYR A 707 22.64 12.40 0.38
N GLU A 708 22.61 11.53 1.39
CA GLU A 708 23.62 11.53 2.45
C GLU A 708 25.04 11.22 1.93
N LEU A 709 25.16 10.42 0.86
CA LEU A 709 26.44 10.07 0.25
C LEU A 709 26.99 11.13 -0.72
N ARG A 710 26.13 11.93 -1.38
CA ARG A 710 26.54 12.84 -2.46
C ARG A 710 26.08 14.30 -2.30
N ASN A 711 25.20 14.58 -1.35
CA ASN A 711 24.53 15.87 -1.14
C ASN A 711 23.82 16.41 -2.40
N ASP A 712 23.28 15.53 -3.25
CA ASP A 712 22.56 15.92 -4.47
C ASP A 712 21.14 16.38 -4.14
N ARG A 713 20.91 17.70 -4.24
CA ARG A 713 19.63 18.31 -3.88
C ARG A 713 18.44 17.77 -4.68
N ARG A 714 18.64 17.32 -5.93
CA ARG A 714 17.56 16.78 -6.77
C ARG A 714 16.97 15.50 -6.18
N LEU A 715 17.81 14.68 -5.54
CA LEU A 715 17.36 13.46 -4.86
C LEU A 715 16.60 13.77 -3.57
N LEU A 716 17.04 14.80 -2.83
CA LEU A 716 16.32 15.27 -1.65
C LEU A 716 14.95 15.86 -2.01
N ASP A 717 14.88 16.71 -3.04
CA ASP A 717 13.60 17.30 -3.48
C ASP A 717 12.64 16.19 -3.96
N ALA A 718 13.13 15.20 -4.71
CA ALA A 718 12.33 14.03 -5.08
C ALA A 718 11.86 13.20 -3.88
N ALA A 719 12.70 13.05 -2.84
CA ALA A 719 12.31 12.40 -1.60
C ALA A 719 11.23 13.18 -0.84
N VAL A 720 11.33 14.52 -0.82
CA VAL A 720 10.33 15.42 -0.23
C VAL A 720 8.99 15.29 -0.96
N ASP A 721 8.97 15.39 -2.29
CA ASP A 721 7.74 15.26 -3.09
C ASP A 721 7.03 13.92 -2.83
N ALA A 722 7.78 12.83 -2.76
CA ALA A 722 7.24 11.50 -2.48
C ALA A 722 6.81 11.32 -1.01
N ALA A 723 7.50 11.96 -0.07
CA ALA A 723 7.13 11.96 1.34
C ALA A 723 5.81 12.73 1.58
N GLN A 724 5.54 13.80 0.83
CA GLN A 724 4.23 14.48 0.87
C GLN A 724 3.10 13.53 0.46
N GLN A 725 3.32 12.73 -0.59
CA GLN A 725 2.37 11.70 -1.01
C GLN A 725 2.21 10.61 0.06
N THR A 726 3.29 10.23 0.75
CA THR A 726 3.22 9.30 1.89
C THR A 726 2.32 9.87 3.00
N VAL A 727 2.54 11.13 3.38
CA VAL A 727 1.77 11.81 4.44
C VAL A 727 0.30 11.95 4.06
N ALA A 728 -0.03 12.29 2.82
CA ALA A 728 -1.42 12.47 2.39
C ALA A 728 -2.30 11.21 2.55
N GLY A 729 -1.71 10.02 2.64
CA GLY A 729 -2.42 8.77 2.90
C GLY A 729 -2.58 8.40 4.36
N LEU A 730 -2.17 9.28 5.28
CA LEU A 730 -2.30 9.09 6.71
C LEU A 730 -3.55 9.79 7.23
N TYR A 731 -4.25 9.18 8.17
CA TYR A 731 -5.44 9.79 8.76
C TYR A 731 -5.04 11.03 9.58
N VAL A 732 -5.81 12.11 9.43
CA VAL A 732 -5.64 13.36 10.21
C VAL A 732 -6.83 13.70 11.08
N HIS A 733 -7.85 12.84 11.07
CA HIS A 733 -9.08 13.00 11.85
C HIS A 733 -9.41 11.73 12.65
N PRO A 734 -10.21 11.81 13.72
CA PRO A 734 -10.84 13.03 14.27
C PRO A 734 -9.84 13.98 14.95
N VAL A 735 -10.22 15.25 15.06
CA VAL A 735 -9.51 16.21 15.92
C VAL A 735 -9.70 15.79 17.37
N LEU A 736 -8.64 15.85 18.18
CA LEU A 736 -8.69 15.60 19.61
C LEU A 736 -8.43 16.92 20.37
N PRO A 737 -9.49 17.70 20.73
CA PRO A 737 -9.32 18.94 21.49
C PRO A 737 -8.60 18.70 22.82
N ASP A 738 -9.05 17.67 23.56
CA ASP A 738 -8.35 17.11 24.70
C ASP A 738 -7.91 15.68 24.37
N ALA A 739 -6.61 15.51 24.14
CA ALA A 739 -6.00 14.22 23.86
C ALA A 739 -6.15 13.22 25.03
N ASN A 740 -6.22 13.72 26.25
CA ASN A 740 -6.30 12.93 27.47
C ASN A 740 -7.74 12.67 27.94
N ALA A 741 -8.74 13.16 27.19
CA ALA A 741 -10.14 12.89 27.49
C ALA A 741 -10.37 11.37 27.59
N PRO A 742 -11.11 10.90 28.62
CA PRO A 742 -11.35 9.48 28.81
C PRO A 742 -12.19 8.90 27.67
N ARG A 743 -11.79 7.73 27.19
CA ARG A 743 -12.52 6.93 26.20
C ARG A 743 -12.77 5.54 26.77
N THR A 744 -14.03 5.15 26.82
CA THR A 744 -14.44 3.80 27.21
C THR A 744 -14.34 2.84 26.02
N LEU A 745 -13.64 1.72 26.19
CA LEU A 745 -13.55 0.61 25.22
C LEU A 745 -14.29 -0.61 25.77
N ASN A 746 -14.71 -1.52 24.89
CA ASN A 746 -15.40 -2.78 25.22
C ASN A 746 -16.62 -2.58 26.14
N LYS A 747 -17.44 -1.56 25.85
CA LYS A 747 -18.57 -1.17 26.69
C LYS A 747 -19.47 -2.36 27.02
N GLY A 748 -19.80 -2.54 28.31
CA GLY A 748 -20.60 -3.67 28.77
C GLY A 748 -19.86 -5.02 28.82
N GLY A 749 -18.53 -5.01 28.79
CA GLY A 749 -17.72 -6.23 28.93
C GLY A 749 -17.68 -7.10 27.66
N SER A 750 -17.91 -6.50 26.50
CA SER A 750 -17.98 -7.23 25.22
C SER A 750 -17.31 -6.46 24.08
N PHE A 751 -16.79 -7.21 23.10
CA PHE A 751 -16.23 -6.68 21.87
C PHE A 751 -16.66 -7.54 20.69
N SER A 752 -17.29 -6.92 19.70
CA SER A 752 -17.78 -7.61 18.50
C SER A 752 -16.93 -7.22 17.29
N LEU A 753 -16.50 -8.22 16.53
CA LEU A 753 -15.79 -8.03 15.28
C LEU A 753 -16.22 -9.08 14.26
N ARG A 754 -16.04 -8.77 12.97
CA ARG A 754 -16.19 -9.76 11.90
C ARG A 754 -14.81 -10.17 11.39
N ALA A 755 -14.25 -11.26 11.88
CA ALA A 755 -12.87 -11.62 11.55
C ALA A 755 -12.76 -12.83 10.60
N PRO A 756 -11.80 -12.82 9.66
CA PRO A 756 -11.40 -14.01 8.93
C PRO A 756 -10.67 -14.96 9.87
N ILE A 757 -10.84 -16.26 9.61
CA ILE A 757 -10.01 -17.30 10.21
C ILE A 757 -8.89 -17.62 9.24
N TRP A 758 -7.70 -17.84 9.78
CA TRP A 758 -6.48 -18.06 9.01
C TRP A 758 -5.86 -19.41 9.33
N TRP A 759 -4.90 -19.85 8.51
CA TRP A 759 -4.12 -21.06 8.76
C TRP A 759 -3.09 -20.79 9.86
N GLY A 760 -3.52 -20.77 11.13
CA GLY A 760 -2.72 -20.27 12.24
C GLY A 760 -1.32 -20.88 12.29
N ASP A 761 -1.23 -22.20 12.32
CA ASP A 761 -0.01 -23.03 12.26
C ASP A 761 0.32 -23.54 10.85
N GLY A 762 -0.32 -22.98 9.84
CA GLY A 762 -0.24 -23.45 8.46
C GLY A 762 -1.10 -24.68 8.16
N VAL A 763 -1.56 -25.48 9.12
CA VAL A 763 -2.28 -26.73 8.82
C VAL A 763 -3.77 -26.61 9.09
N GLU A 764 -4.15 -26.00 10.21
CA GLU A 764 -5.56 -25.85 10.58
C GLU A 764 -6.02 -24.38 10.59
N LEU A 765 -7.28 -24.18 10.19
CA LEU A 765 -7.94 -22.90 10.35
C LEU A 765 -8.20 -22.63 11.83
N SER A 766 -7.51 -21.64 12.37
CA SER A 766 -7.59 -21.24 13.78
C SER A 766 -7.42 -19.73 13.93
N ARG A 767 -7.72 -19.22 15.13
CA ARG A 767 -7.49 -17.82 15.52
C ARG A 767 -7.16 -17.79 17.00
N LEU A 768 -6.04 -17.16 17.36
CA LEU A 768 -5.50 -17.23 18.72
C LEU A 768 -6.52 -16.72 19.75
N GLY A 769 -6.77 -17.50 20.80
CA GLY A 769 -7.71 -17.16 21.87
C GLY A 769 -9.21 -17.27 21.51
N TRP A 770 -9.56 -17.87 20.37
CA TRP A 770 -10.95 -18.15 20.00
C TRP A 770 -11.27 -19.62 20.27
N THR A 771 -12.40 -19.89 20.93
CA THR A 771 -12.84 -21.27 21.20
C THR A 771 -13.44 -21.90 19.94
N GLU A 772 -13.52 -23.23 19.89
CA GLU A 772 -14.15 -23.93 18.76
C GLU A 772 -15.59 -23.49 18.52
N GLU A 773 -16.34 -23.18 19.58
CA GLU A 773 -17.71 -22.67 19.51
C GLU A 773 -17.81 -21.27 18.87
N MET A 774 -16.73 -20.48 18.95
CA MET A 774 -16.65 -19.15 18.34
C MET A 774 -16.33 -19.19 16.85
N LEU A 775 -15.86 -20.32 16.32
CA LEU A 775 -15.48 -20.47 14.90
C LEU A 775 -16.71 -20.84 14.04
N PRO A 776 -16.92 -20.20 12.87
CA PRO A 776 -18.02 -20.55 11.96
C PRO A 776 -17.93 -22.00 11.45
N LYS A 777 -19.10 -22.66 11.34
CA LYS A 777 -19.27 -23.97 10.72
C LYS A 777 -19.93 -23.82 9.33
N PRO A 778 -19.39 -24.40 8.25
CA PRO A 778 -18.08 -25.06 8.11
C PRO A 778 -16.90 -24.07 8.19
N ARG A 779 -15.75 -24.52 8.72
CA ARG A 779 -14.52 -23.69 8.85
C ARG A 779 -14.02 -23.28 7.46
N LYS A 780 -14.26 -22.03 7.08
CA LYS A 780 -13.81 -21.41 5.83
C LYS A 780 -13.05 -20.13 6.16
N ARG A 781 -12.14 -19.71 5.28
CA ARG A 781 -11.45 -18.40 5.33
C ARG A 781 -12.38 -17.22 5.02
N ARG A 782 -13.56 -17.19 5.63
CA ARG A 782 -14.57 -16.15 5.45
C ARG A 782 -14.76 -15.43 6.76
N ALA A 783 -14.93 -14.11 6.69
CA ALA A 783 -15.11 -13.29 7.87
C ALA A 783 -16.50 -13.54 8.50
N ALA A 784 -16.52 -13.98 9.75
CA ALA A 784 -17.75 -14.26 10.50
C ALA A 784 -17.89 -13.29 11.69
N PRO A 785 -19.10 -12.79 12.00
CA PRO A 785 -19.33 -12.00 13.20
C PRO A 785 -19.11 -12.86 14.45
N THR A 786 -18.30 -12.37 15.37
CA THR A 786 -18.00 -13.02 16.64
C THR A 786 -17.99 -11.95 17.73
N THR A 787 -18.53 -12.30 18.89
CA THR A 787 -18.50 -11.45 20.09
C THR A 787 -17.66 -12.13 21.15
N LEU A 788 -16.70 -11.39 21.69
CA LEU A 788 -15.76 -11.83 22.70
C LEU A 788 -16.07 -11.13 24.02
N ALA A 789 -15.96 -11.86 25.13
CA ALA A 789 -16.00 -11.26 26.46
C ALA A 789 -14.66 -10.54 26.70
N LEU A 790 -14.68 -9.21 26.69
CA LEU A 790 -13.50 -8.37 26.95
C LEU A 790 -13.88 -7.32 27.99
N PRO A 791 -13.11 -7.18 29.09
CA PRO A 791 -13.41 -6.18 30.11
C PRO A 791 -13.54 -4.77 29.54
N GLU A 792 -14.52 -4.04 30.06
CA GLU A 792 -14.62 -2.60 29.85
C GLU A 792 -13.37 -1.92 30.42
N GLN A 793 -12.82 -0.96 29.68
CA GLN A 793 -11.61 -0.23 30.08
C GLN A 793 -11.72 1.23 29.68
N ILE A 794 -11.11 2.12 30.47
CA ILE A 794 -11.03 3.55 30.20
C ILE A 794 -9.58 3.89 29.87
N VAL A 795 -9.35 4.48 28.70
CA VAL A 795 -8.03 4.90 28.21
C VAL A 795 -8.08 6.35 27.75
N PRO A 796 -6.95 7.09 27.69
CA PRO A 796 -6.95 8.41 27.07
C PRO A 796 -7.23 8.31 25.56
N ALA A 797 -8.02 9.23 25.02
CA ALA A 797 -8.47 9.20 23.63
C ALA A 797 -7.33 9.16 22.60
N TRP A 798 -6.16 9.73 22.90
CA TRP A 798 -5.00 9.71 22.01
C TRP A 798 -4.44 8.31 21.77
N LEU A 799 -4.57 7.39 22.75
CA LEU A 799 -3.94 6.07 22.72
C LEU A 799 -4.40 5.28 21.49
N THR A 800 -5.73 5.21 21.31
CA THR A 800 -6.39 4.48 20.22
C THR A 800 -6.77 5.38 19.04
N SER A 801 -6.21 6.58 18.95
CA SER A 801 -6.50 7.52 17.85
C SER A 801 -6.03 6.97 16.50
N PRO A 802 -6.83 7.04 15.43
CA PRO A 802 -6.42 6.62 14.08
C PRO A 802 -5.46 7.61 13.42
N VAL A 803 -5.32 8.83 13.93
CA VAL A 803 -4.45 9.86 13.34
C VAL A 803 -3.00 9.37 13.25
N GLY A 804 -2.40 9.46 12.07
CA GLY A 804 -1.07 8.94 11.74
C GLY A 804 -1.04 7.49 11.26
N LEU A 805 -2.18 6.77 11.26
CA LEU A 805 -2.28 5.44 10.63
C LEU A 805 -2.54 5.57 9.13
N GLY A 806 -2.02 4.61 8.37
CA GLY A 806 -2.21 4.52 6.93
C GLY A 806 -3.09 3.34 6.53
N ILE A 807 -3.13 3.09 5.22
CA ILE A 807 -3.83 1.95 4.61
C ILE A 807 -2.87 1.11 3.76
N GLU A 808 -3.20 -0.16 3.57
CA GLU A 808 -2.46 -1.06 2.67
C GLU A 808 -2.87 -0.84 1.21
N GLN A 809 -4.15 -1.04 0.92
CA GLN A 809 -4.81 -0.83 -0.37
C GLN A 809 -6.16 -0.13 -0.15
N PRO A 810 -6.63 0.75 -1.04
CA PRO A 810 -7.99 1.31 -0.98
C PRO A 810 -9.09 0.26 -0.79
N THR A 811 -8.92 -0.93 -1.39
CA THR A 811 -9.80 -2.09 -1.22
C THR A 811 -9.65 -2.78 0.14
N SER A 812 -8.42 -2.96 0.66
CA SER A 812 -8.14 -3.70 1.92
C SER A 812 -8.86 -3.12 3.13
N VAL A 813 -9.09 -1.80 3.12
CA VAL A 813 -9.90 -1.08 4.11
C VAL A 813 -11.29 -1.71 4.26
N GLN A 814 -11.74 -2.45 3.24
CA GLN A 814 -13.05 -3.07 3.16
C GLN A 814 -13.12 -4.58 3.39
N PHE A 815 -12.09 -5.31 2.97
CA PHE A 815 -12.19 -6.77 2.81
C PHE A 815 -11.99 -7.54 4.10
N ALA A 816 -11.16 -7.02 5.00
CA ALA A 816 -10.74 -7.82 6.13
C ALA A 816 -11.88 -7.99 7.16
N TYR A 817 -12.74 -6.99 7.42
CA TYR A 817 -13.64 -7.05 8.61
C TYR A 817 -15.06 -6.45 8.50
N ARG A 818 -15.63 -6.25 7.30
CA ARG A 818 -16.94 -5.59 7.05
C ARG A 818 -17.99 -5.57 8.18
N PRO A 819 -18.49 -4.38 8.55
CA PRO A 819 -17.79 -3.28 9.24
C PRO A 819 -17.27 -3.70 10.62
N PRO A 820 -16.30 -2.98 11.21
CA PRO A 820 -15.68 -1.68 10.81
C PRO A 820 -14.50 -1.74 9.79
N MET A 821 -13.99 -0.57 9.33
CA MET A 821 -12.92 -0.45 8.31
C MET A 821 -11.52 -0.71 8.88
N SER A 822 -10.61 -1.26 8.05
CA SER A 822 -9.27 -1.67 8.50
C SER A 822 -8.17 -0.65 8.18
N LEU A 823 -7.35 -0.30 9.18
CA LEU A 823 -6.12 0.50 9.06
C LEU A 823 -4.89 -0.36 9.41
N ILE A 824 -3.70 0.05 8.99
CA ILE A 824 -2.45 -0.69 9.24
C ILE A 824 -1.47 0.08 10.14
N MET A 825 -0.64 -0.65 10.89
CA MET A 825 0.42 -0.11 11.75
C MET A 825 1.85 -0.41 11.26
N LEU A 826 1.98 -0.89 10.02
CA LEU A 826 3.26 -1.27 9.46
C LEU A 826 3.80 -0.15 8.55
N SER A 827 4.30 0.89 9.21
CA SER A 827 4.78 2.15 8.64
C SER A 827 6.30 2.18 8.50
N SER A 828 6.87 1.26 7.71
CA SER A 828 8.34 1.13 7.60
C SER A 828 9.03 2.45 7.18
N TRP A 829 8.31 3.43 6.60
CA TRP A 829 8.85 4.73 6.14
C TRP A 829 9.10 5.73 7.27
N ALA A 830 8.61 5.45 8.49
CA ALA A 830 8.63 6.40 9.60
C ALA A 830 10.05 6.90 9.95
N ALA A 831 11.06 6.03 9.92
CA ALA A 831 12.45 6.42 10.13
C ALA A 831 12.95 7.41 9.06
N ASN A 832 12.51 7.27 7.82
CA ASN A 832 12.88 8.19 6.74
C ASN A 832 12.23 9.57 6.90
N LEU A 833 11.06 9.66 7.53
CA LEU A 833 10.49 10.95 7.92
C LEU A 833 11.29 11.64 9.04
N LEU A 834 11.83 10.88 10.01
CA LEU A 834 12.77 11.45 10.99
C LEU A 834 14.02 12.01 10.31
N ARG A 835 14.58 11.25 9.35
CA ARG A 835 15.73 11.71 8.55
C ARG A 835 15.41 12.97 7.78
N LEU A 836 14.26 13.05 7.12
CA LEU A 836 13.80 14.27 6.45
C LEU A 836 13.69 15.44 7.42
N SER A 837 13.13 15.25 8.61
CA SER A 837 13.07 16.29 9.63
C SER A 837 14.46 16.81 10.00
N ALA A 838 15.41 15.92 10.24
CA ALA A 838 16.79 16.29 10.56
C ALA A 838 17.51 16.99 9.41
N ILE A 839 17.32 16.53 8.17
CA ILE A 839 17.96 17.09 6.97
C ILE A 839 17.38 18.47 6.61
N THR A 840 16.06 18.62 6.71
CA THR A 840 15.36 19.84 6.25
C THR A 840 15.13 20.86 7.35
N GLY A 841 15.22 20.46 8.62
CA GLY A 841 14.85 21.28 9.78
C GLY A 841 13.33 21.42 10.00
N ASP A 842 12.51 20.71 9.20
CA ASP A 842 11.05 20.79 9.27
C ASP A 842 10.48 19.72 10.22
N ASP A 843 9.93 20.13 11.36
CA ASP A 843 9.34 19.23 12.38
C ASP A 843 8.04 18.57 11.89
N TYR A 844 7.43 19.06 10.80
CA TYR A 844 6.26 18.46 10.17
C TYR A 844 6.45 16.95 9.91
N TRP A 845 7.63 16.56 9.41
CA TRP A 845 7.93 15.16 9.14
C TRP A 845 8.01 14.32 10.41
N ARG A 846 8.60 14.88 11.47
CA ARG A 846 8.72 14.21 12.77
C ARG A 846 7.36 14.01 13.44
N ILE A 847 6.41 14.93 13.28
CA ILE A 847 5.04 14.79 13.78
C ILE A 847 4.39 13.50 13.25
N PHE A 848 4.44 13.27 11.93
CA PHE A 848 3.87 12.05 11.33
C PHE A 848 4.69 10.79 11.64
N ALA A 849 6.03 10.90 11.66
CA ALA A 849 6.91 9.80 12.06
C ALA A 849 6.56 9.29 13.46
N ARG A 850 6.30 10.19 14.40
CA ARG A 850 5.88 9.85 15.77
C ARG A 850 4.44 9.39 15.84
N GLY A 851 3.54 10.06 15.12
CA GLY A 851 2.11 9.75 15.03
C GLY A 851 1.81 8.28 14.70
N THR A 852 2.68 7.67 13.89
CA THR A 852 2.49 6.31 13.39
C THR A 852 3.14 5.21 14.25
N LEU A 853 4.11 5.54 15.11
CA LEU A 853 4.89 4.53 15.87
C LEU A 853 4.86 4.71 17.40
N ILE A 854 5.06 5.92 17.91
CA ILE A 854 5.28 6.13 19.34
C ILE A 854 4.01 5.83 20.13
N GLY A 855 4.13 4.98 21.14
CA GLY A 855 3.03 4.60 22.02
C GLY A 855 1.95 3.73 21.37
N ARG A 856 2.23 3.06 20.24
CA ARG A 856 1.23 2.26 19.50
C ARG A 856 1.07 0.83 19.98
N ALA A 857 2.11 0.19 20.50
CA ALA A 857 2.04 -1.20 20.94
C ALA A 857 3.18 -1.53 21.91
N ALA A 858 3.00 -2.59 22.70
CA ALA A 858 4.03 -3.11 23.61
C ALA A 858 4.86 -4.27 23.01
N SER A 859 4.34 -4.91 21.95
CA SER A 859 4.98 -6.03 21.22
C SER A 859 4.47 -6.00 19.77
N TYR A 860 4.24 -7.15 19.14
CA TYR A 860 3.55 -7.24 17.85
C TYR A 860 2.04 -7.02 18.02
N PRO A 861 1.45 -6.00 17.37
CA PRO A 861 0.05 -5.68 17.57
C PRO A 861 -0.92 -6.33 16.58
N GLY A 862 -0.43 -7.12 15.63
CA GLY A 862 -1.20 -7.58 14.48
C GLY A 862 -1.18 -6.58 13.32
N TYR A 863 -1.92 -6.89 12.25
CA TYR A 863 -1.81 -6.20 10.97
C TYR A 863 -2.96 -5.23 10.68
N TYR A 864 -4.21 -5.65 10.90
CA TYR A 864 -5.41 -4.87 10.60
C TYR A 864 -6.08 -4.37 11.89
N LEU A 865 -6.13 -3.05 12.08
CA LEU A 865 -6.88 -2.42 13.15
C LEU A 865 -8.24 -2.03 12.62
N THR A 866 -9.28 -2.46 13.32
CA THR A 866 -10.66 -2.28 12.88
C THR A 866 -11.47 -1.46 13.87
N ASP A 867 -10.96 -1.21 15.07
CA ASP A 867 -11.65 -0.44 16.09
C ASP A 867 -10.62 0.21 17.02
N HIS A 868 -11.11 1.01 17.97
CA HIS A 868 -10.33 1.47 19.11
C HIS A 868 -10.02 0.30 20.06
N ILE A 869 -8.87 -0.34 19.82
CA ILE A 869 -8.40 -1.52 20.56
C ILE A 869 -7.18 -1.13 21.40
N ALA A 870 -7.15 -1.56 22.66
CA ALA A 870 -5.98 -1.37 23.54
C ALA A 870 -5.29 -2.67 23.95
N ALA A 871 -5.79 -3.84 23.52
CA ALA A 871 -5.28 -5.15 23.94
C ALA A 871 -3.79 -5.35 23.61
N PHE A 872 -3.32 -4.81 22.48
CA PHE A 872 -1.92 -4.89 22.04
C PHE A 872 -0.94 -3.97 22.79
N HIS A 873 -1.42 -3.22 23.80
CA HIS A 873 -0.55 -2.56 24.77
C HIS A 873 -0.08 -3.50 25.89
N ARG A 874 -0.55 -4.75 25.92
CA ARG A 874 0.08 -5.80 26.72
C ARG A 874 1.19 -6.48 25.92
N PRO A 875 2.39 -6.68 26.50
CA PRO A 875 3.51 -7.31 25.79
C PRO A 875 3.24 -8.77 25.42
N ASP A 876 2.33 -9.44 26.13
CA ASP A 876 1.92 -10.83 25.94
C ASP A 876 0.71 -11.01 25.00
N TYR A 877 0.16 -9.92 24.44
CA TYR A 877 -0.97 -9.98 23.50
C TYR A 877 -0.78 -10.99 22.35
N PRO A 878 0.35 -11.02 21.62
CA PRO A 878 0.54 -12.00 20.55
C PRO A 878 0.73 -13.44 21.04
N LYS A 879 0.80 -13.68 22.36
CA LYS A 879 0.90 -15.02 22.95
C LYS A 879 -0.44 -15.50 23.52
N ASN A 880 -1.15 -14.59 24.19
CA ASN A 880 -2.37 -14.93 24.96
C ASN A 880 -3.67 -14.53 24.24
N GLY A 881 -3.62 -13.59 23.29
CA GLY A 881 -4.79 -13.13 22.56
C GLY A 881 -5.86 -12.46 23.46
N PRO A 882 -7.16 -12.57 23.09
CA PRO A 882 -7.63 -13.12 21.82
C PRO A 882 -7.15 -12.25 20.64
N ASP A 883 -6.95 -12.84 19.46
CA ASP A 883 -6.53 -12.11 18.25
C ASP A 883 -7.69 -11.23 17.72
N LEU A 884 -7.57 -9.92 17.94
CA LEU A 884 -8.51 -8.89 17.49
C LEU A 884 -8.08 -8.20 16.19
N THR A 885 -6.83 -8.36 15.76
CA THR A 885 -6.15 -7.51 14.77
C THR A 885 -5.54 -8.27 13.58
N SER A 886 -5.76 -9.59 13.52
CA SER A 886 -5.07 -10.53 12.63
C SER A 886 -3.58 -10.58 12.89
N LEU A 887 -3.14 -11.60 13.62
CA LEU A 887 -1.72 -11.87 13.85
C LEU A 887 -1.09 -12.54 12.63
N TYR A 888 -0.56 -11.73 11.71
CA TYR A 888 0.29 -12.19 10.61
C TYR A 888 1.70 -12.53 11.14
N TRP A 889 2.00 -13.81 11.37
CA TRP A 889 3.27 -14.23 11.97
C TRP A 889 4.49 -13.87 11.13
N HIS A 890 4.38 -14.02 9.81
CA HIS A 890 5.40 -13.57 8.87
C HIS A 890 5.55 -12.04 8.78
N HIS A 891 4.68 -11.25 9.41
CA HIS A 891 4.84 -9.79 9.57
C HIS A 891 5.50 -9.38 10.90
N VAL A 892 5.77 -10.31 11.83
CA VAL A 892 6.55 -9.99 13.04
C VAL A 892 7.98 -9.52 12.68
N PRO A 893 8.72 -10.18 11.76
CA PRO A 893 10.05 -9.71 11.34
C PRO A 893 10.08 -8.30 10.75
N PRO A 894 9.23 -7.90 9.78
CA PRO A 894 9.23 -6.53 9.27
C PRO A 894 8.78 -5.49 10.31
N HIS A 895 7.87 -5.86 11.24
CA HIS A 895 7.51 -4.97 12.35
C HIS A 895 8.70 -4.73 13.29
N PHE A 896 9.47 -5.79 13.60
CA PHE A 896 10.72 -5.67 14.36
C PHE A 896 11.75 -4.81 13.62
N ALA A 897 11.93 -5.01 12.32
CA ALA A 897 12.85 -4.22 11.51
C ALA A 897 12.48 -2.73 11.47
N MET A 898 11.19 -2.41 11.36
CA MET A 898 10.67 -1.04 11.43
C MET A 898 10.95 -0.37 12.78
N VAL A 899 10.72 -1.08 13.88
CA VAL A 899 10.97 -0.57 15.23
C VAL A 899 12.46 -0.29 15.45
N LEU A 900 13.34 -1.20 15.02
CA LEU A 900 14.78 -1.01 15.11
C LEU A 900 15.26 0.18 14.26
N ASP A 901 14.81 0.27 13.00
CA ASP A 901 15.18 1.37 12.10
C ASP A 901 14.85 2.72 12.73
N TYR A 902 13.65 2.87 13.26
CA TYR A 902 13.24 4.10 13.94
C TYR A 902 14.10 4.38 15.17
N LEU A 903 14.29 3.40 16.06
CA LEU A 903 15.04 3.56 17.31
C LEU A 903 16.48 4.05 17.06
N PHE A 904 17.19 3.40 16.13
CA PHE A 904 18.57 3.76 15.79
C PHE A 904 18.66 5.06 15.01
N THR A 905 17.72 5.31 14.08
CA THR A 905 17.65 6.58 13.34
C THR A 905 17.34 7.77 14.26
N ASP A 906 16.49 7.59 15.27
CA ASP A 906 16.17 8.65 16.24
C ASP A 906 17.41 9.01 17.09
N ALA A 907 18.22 8.02 17.49
CA ALA A 907 19.50 8.27 18.15
C ALA A 907 20.50 9.02 17.23
N GLU A 908 20.65 8.57 15.98
CA GLU A 908 21.56 9.20 15.01
C GLU A 908 21.17 10.65 14.72
N THR A 909 19.90 10.89 14.40
CA THR A 909 19.41 12.22 14.02
C THR A 909 19.43 13.22 15.18
N ARG A 910 19.02 12.82 16.40
CA ARG A 910 19.01 13.72 17.57
C ARG A 910 20.39 14.06 18.09
N THR A 911 21.38 13.18 17.90
CA THR A 911 22.77 13.42 18.29
C THR A 911 23.61 14.07 17.19
N GLY A 912 23.03 14.41 16.04
CA GLY A 912 23.79 14.96 14.90
C GLY A 912 24.85 13.98 14.37
N GLY A 913 24.62 12.67 14.53
CA GLY A 913 25.55 11.62 14.15
C GLY A 913 26.71 11.40 15.13
N ALA A 914 26.68 11.96 16.33
CA ALA A 914 27.65 11.63 17.38
C ALA A 914 27.49 10.18 17.86
N VAL A 915 26.26 9.66 17.90
CA VAL A 915 25.97 8.23 18.00
C VAL A 915 25.59 7.76 16.60
N ARG A 916 26.35 6.82 16.03
CA ARG A 916 26.07 6.31 14.68
C ARG A 916 26.57 4.88 14.52
N PHE A 917 25.70 3.99 14.07
CA PHE A 917 26.03 2.60 13.78
C PHE A 917 25.88 2.30 12.29
N PRO A 918 26.80 1.53 11.68
CA PRO A 918 26.62 1.05 10.32
C PRO A 918 25.35 0.20 10.21
N TYR A 919 24.73 0.25 9.04
CA TYR A 919 23.48 -0.45 8.77
C TYR A 919 23.56 -1.33 7.53
N VAL A 920 22.71 -2.35 7.49
CA VAL A 920 22.34 -3.10 6.30
C VAL A 920 20.93 -2.72 5.87
N ARG A 921 20.58 -2.97 4.61
CA ARG A 921 19.25 -2.68 4.08
C ARG A 921 18.44 -3.96 3.93
N GLN A 922 17.34 -4.06 4.68
CA GLN A 922 16.28 -5.02 4.42
C GLN A 922 15.34 -4.47 3.35
N LEU A 923 15.09 -5.23 2.27
CA LEU A 923 14.09 -4.90 1.24
C LEU A 923 13.64 -6.17 0.48
N GLY A 924 12.67 -6.05 -0.42
CA GLY A 924 12.28 -7.13 -1.34
C GLY A 924 10.90 -7.76 -1.09
N TYR A 925 10.14 -7.26 -0.12
CA TYR A 925 8.76 -7.68 0.14
C TYR A 925 7.87 -6.45 0.34
N VAL A 926 6.95 -6.20 -0.61
CA VAL A 926 6.09 -5.00 -0.66
C VAL A 926 6.85 -3.69 -0.33
N TRP A 927 6.34 -2.82 0.55
CA TRP A 927 7.03 -1.59 0.98
C TRP A 927 7.95 -1.77 2.19
N PHE A 928 8.23 -3.01 2.63
CA PHE A 928 9.03 -3.26 3.83
C PHE A 928 10.50 -3.00 3.52
N SER A 929 10.94 -1.76 3.74
CA SER A 929 12.31 -1.30 3.49
C SER A 929 12.88 -0.64 4.74
N ASN A 930 13.85 -1.26 5.39
CA ASN A 930 14.35 -0.80 6.69
C ASN A 930 15.88 -0.84 6.79
N ARG A 931 16.47 0.14 7.49
CA ARG A 931 17.86 0.07 7.96
C ARG A 931 17.89 -0.79 9.23
N LEU A 932 18.72 -1.83 9.22
CA LEU A 932 19.00 -2.64 10.41
C LEU A 932 20.46 -2.43 10.81
N PRO A 933 20.80 -2.36 12.11
CA PRO A 933 22.20 -2.33 12.55
C PRO A 933 22.96 -3.53 11.99
N SER A 934 24.12 -3.31 11.36
CA SER A 934 24.87 -4.38 10.68
C SER A 934 25.64 -5.30 11.64
N GLY A 935 25.72 -4.93 12.91
CA GLY A 935 26.60 -5.58 13.90
C GLY A 935 28.08 -5.18 13.77
N ALA A 936 28.47 -4.46 12.72
CA ALA A 936 29.82 -3.90 12.59
C ALA A 936 30.05 -2.73 13.58
N PRO A 937 31.31 -2.44 13.95
CA PRO A 937 31.60 -1.30 14.81
C PRO A 937 31.15 0.03 14.20
N GLY A 938 30.43 0.81 15.00
CA GLY A 938 30.12 2.21 14.78
C GLY A 938 30.79 3.08 15.83
N LYS A 939 30.20 4.23 16.12
CA LYS A 939 30.76 5.19 17.07
C LYS A 939 29.76 5.71 18.09
N VAL A 940 30.27 6.01 19.27
CA VAL A 940 29.62 6.77 20.34
C VAL A 940 30.57 7.89 20.74
N PHE A 941 30.32 9.09 20.22
CA PHE A 941 31.21 10.26 20.34
C PHE A 941 32.63 9.98 19.86
N ASP A 942 33.59 10.00 20.79
CA ASP A 942 35.02 9.80 20.60
C ASP A 942 35.41 8.31 20.54
N ASP A 943 34.53 7.40 20.95
CA ASP A 943 34.74 5.97 20.84
C ASP A 943 34.26 5.47 19.46
N ALA A 944 35.20 5.09 18.60
CA ALA A 944 34.95 4.75 17.20
C ALA A 944 34.86 3.24 16.91
N ASP A 945 34.87 2.39 17.94
CA ASP A 945 34.81 0.92 17.80
C ASP A 945 33.64 0.32 18.62
N CYS A 946 32.50 0.99 18.58
CA CYS A 946 31.33 0.66 19.38
C CYS A 946 30.34 -0.23 18.64
N ARG A 947 29.96 -1.38 19.21
CA ARG A 947 28.90 -2.24 18.67
C ARG A 947 27.61 -2.10 19.48
N PRO A 948 26.44 -1.98 18.84
CA PRO A 948 25.18 -1.84 19.53
C PRO A 948 24.78 -3.15 20.24
N TRP A 949 24.04 -3.03 21.32
CA TRP A 949 23.63 -4.14 22.18
C TRP A 949 22.26 -3.85 22.77
N LEU A 950 21.37 -4.85 22.76
CA LEU A 950 20.05 -4.79 23.38
C LEU A 950 19.88 -5.99 24.31
N ASP A 951 19.88 -5.77 25.62
CA ASP A 951 19.75 -6.82 26.62
C ASP A 951 19.11 -6.29 27.92
N ARG A 952 17.89 -6.77 28.21
CA ARG A 952 17.13 -6.36 29.41
C ARG A 952 17.70 -6.89 30.72
N LYS A 953 18.56 -7.91 30.70
CA LYS A 953 19.26 -8.43 31.88
C LYS A 953 20.48 -7.57 32.18
N ALA A 954 21.23 -7.14 31.17
CA ALA A 954 22.43 -6.33 31.35
C ALA A 954 22.14 -4.88 31.77
N PHE A 955 21.11 -4.25 31.23
CA PHE A 955 20.76 -2.87 31.56
C PHE A 955 19.26 -2.60 31.36
N GLY A 956 18.77 -1.52 31.96
CA GLY A 956 17.37 -1.13 31.80
C GLY A 956 17.05 0.24 32.39
N VAL A 957 15.88 0.74 32.04
CA VAL A 957 15.33 2.03 32.48
C VAL A 957 13.96 1.80 33.12
N ASP A 958 13.70 2.45 34.24
CA ASP A 958 12.50 2.23 35.06
C ASP A 958 11.25 2.99 34.60
N THR A 959 11.33 3.72 33.50
CA THR A 959 10.22 4.47 32.92
C THR A 959 10.02 4.10 31.45
N PRO A 960 8.78 3.87 30.99
CA PRO A 960 8.50 3.58 29.58
C PRO A 960 8.76 4.82 28.69
N LYS A 961 8.89 6.01 29.27
CA LYS A 961 9.03 7.28 28.55
C LYS A 961 10.40 7.49 27.91
N VAL A 962 11.39 6.66 28.25
CA VAL A 962 12.76 6.79 27.79
C VAL A 962 13.17 5.51 27.06
N ASP A 963 13.53 5.66 25.79
CA ASP A 963 14.17 4.60 25.04
C ASP A 963 15.64 4.49 25.45
N PHE A 964 16.20 3.29 25.33
CA PHE A 964 17.60 3.02 25.63
C PHE A 964 18.28 2.10 24.61
N ILE A 965 19.57 2.32 24.38
CA ILE A 965 20.41 1.49 23.49
C ILE A 965 21.75 1.30 24.19
N GLY A 966 22.19 0.05 24.37
CA GLY A 966 23.53 -0.24 24.85
C GLY A 966 24.54 -0.23 23.71
N ALA A 967 25.79 0.11 24.00
CA ALA A 967 26.90 -0.09 23.07
C ALA A 967 28.17 -0.50 23.79
N ARG A 968 29.02 -1.28 23.13
CA ARG A 968 30.27 -1.80 23.71
C ARG A 968 31.41 -1.64 22.71
N SER A 969 32.47 -0.99 23.15
CA SER A 969 33.81 -1.08 22.52
C SER A 969 34.68 -2.04 23.32
N PRO A 970 35.92 -2.36 22.91
CA PRO A 970 36.77 -3.27 23.67
C PRO A 970 36.90 -2.88 25.15
N GLY A 971 37.07 -1.60 25.47
CA GLY A 971 37.32 -1.11 26.83
C GLY A 971 36.22 -0.28 27.48
N LYS A 972 35.11 0.00 26.79
CA LYS A 972 34.02 0.84 27.34
C LYS A 972 32.64 0.26 27.12
N PHE A 973 31.73 0.59 28.02
CA PHE A 973 30.29 0.40 27.87
C PHE A 973 29.60 1.76 27.81
N HIS A 974 28.66 1.91 26.89
CA HIS A 974 27.84 3.11 26.73
C HIS A 974 26.36 2.76 26.82
N LEU A 975 25.57 3.62 27.45
CA LEU A 975 24.12 3.56 27.43
C LEU A 975 23.57 4.89 26.90
N ILE A 976 22.91 4.82 25.74
CA ILE A 976 22.22 5.94 25.09
C ILE A 976 20.78 5.97 25.59
N LEU A 977 20.28 7.14 25.97
CA LEU A 977 18.93 7.39 26.47
C LEU A 977 18.24 8.46 25.62
N LEU A 978 16.99 8.22 25.21
CA LEU A 978 16.21 9.15 24.39
C LEU A 978 14.86 9.44 25.07
N ASN A 979 14.59 10.70 25.40
CA ASN A 979 13.30 11.09 25.96
C ASN A 979 12.21 11.12 24.87
N GLN A 980 11.21 10.26 25.01
CA GLN A 980 10.04 10.19 24.13
C GLN A 980 8.77 10.82 24.73
N ALA A 981 8.81 11.29 25.97
CA ALA A 981 7.70 11.97 26.62
C ALA A 981 7.35 13.31 25.93
N LEU A 982 6.13 13.77 26.20
CA LEU A 982 5.66 15.09 25.76
C LEU A 982 6.25 16.25 26.59
N GLY A 983 6.91 15.94 27.70
CA GLY A 983 7.56 16.91 28.59
C GLY A 983 8.93 16.41 29.07
N ASP A 984 9.48 17.12 30.04
CA ASP A 984 10.69 16.71 30.74
C ASP A 984 10.41 15.42 31.52
N THR A 985 11.42 14.56 31.63
CA THR A 985 11.31 13.28 32.34
C THR A 985 12.57 13.01 33.15
N THR A 986 12.45 12.13 34.13
CA THR A 986 13.57 11.57 34.87
C THR A 986 13.55 10.06 34.73
N ALA A 987 14.72 9.48 34.44
CA ALA A 987 14.90 8.04 34.27
C ALA A 987 15.92 7.53 35.28
N ARG A 988 15.60 6.41 35.94
CA ARG A 988 16.57 5.69 36.76
C ARG A 988 17.08 4.49 36.00
N VAL A 989 18.39 4.46 35.84
CA VAL A 989 19.10 3.48 35.02
C VAL A 989 19.70 2.39 35.89
N ARG A 990 19.49 1.15 35.49
CA ARG A 990 20.18 -0.03 36.01
C ARG A 990 21.24 -0.48 35.00
N VAL A 991 22.46 -0.73 35.49
CA VAL A 991 23.56 -1.36 34.75
C VAL A 991 24.09 -2.49 35.61
N ASP A 992 24.02 -3.71 35.10
CA ASP A 992 24.57 -4.91 35.74
C ASP A 992 26.08 -4.97 35.53
N GLU A 993 26.86 -4.83 36.59
CA GLU A 993 28.32 -4.79 36.52
C GLU A 993 28.93 -6.08 35.95
N GLY A 994 28.38 -7.25 36.32
CA GLY A 994 28.88 -8.55 35.90
C GLY A 994 28.68 -8.83 34.41
N LEU A 995 27.51 -8.47 33.88
CA LEU A 995 27.18 -8.66 32.47
C LEU A 995 27.79 -7.59 31.56
N THR A 996 27.94 -6.35 32.04
CA THR A 996 28.51 -5.25 31.24
C THR A 996 30.02 -5.13 31.34
N GLY A 997 30.62 -5.68 32.40
CA GLY A 997 32.04 -5.57 32.70
C GLY A 997 32.43 -4.24 33.34
N VAL A 998 31.46 -3.40 33.72
CA VAL A 998 31.67 -2.12 34.42
C VAL A 998 32.07 -2.39 35.87
N ALA A 999 33.07 -1.69 36.40
CA ALA A 999 33.46 -1.85 37.80
C ALA A 999 32.40 -1.31 38.76
N GLU A 1000 32.21 -1.99 39.90
CA GLU A 1000 31.25 -1.61 40.94
C GLU A 1000 31.41 -0.15 41.37
N LYS A 1001 30.27 0.54 41.58
CA LYS A 1001 30.21 1.93 42.08
C LYS A 1001 30.91 2.98 41.20
N THR A 1002 31.34 2.64 39.99
CA THR A 1002 31.96 3.58 39.06
C THR A 1002 30.93 4.62 38.59
N PRO A 1003 31.23 5.94 38.69
CA PRO A 1003 30.39 6.99 38.14
C PRO A 1003 30.38 6.92 36.60
N ALA A 1004 29.28 7.35 35.99
CA ALA A 1004 29.19 7.45 34.53
C ALA A 1004 29.70 8.80 34.05
N LEU A 1005 30.38 8.85 32.91
CA LEU A 1005 30.53 10.10 32.15
C LEU A 1005 29.20 10.37 31.41
N LEU A 1006 28.44 11.34 31.90
CA LEU A 1006 27.18 11.80 31.35
C LEU A 1006 27.42 12.89 30.30
N ARG A 1007 27.03 12.61 29.05
CA ARG A 1007 26.93 13.61 27.97
C ARG A 1007 25.47 13.86 27.63
N THR A 1008 25.12 15.11 27.34
CA THR A 1008 23.76 15.53 26.96
C THR A 1008 23.82 16.58 25.87
N LYS A 1009 22.67 16.96 25.31
CA LYS A 1009 22.57 18.07 24.36
C LYS A 1009 23.15 19.40 24.88
N ALA A 1010 23.24 19.60 26.19
CA ALA A 1010 23.75 20.82 26.80
C ALA A 1010 25.30 20.91 26.82
N GLY A 1011 26.03 19.83 26.56
CA GLY A 1011 27.49 19.86 26.48
C GLY A 1011 28.16 18.49 26.28
N ASP A 1012 29.07 18.43 25.31
CA ASP A 1012 29.78 17.20 24.90
C ASP A 1012 30.99 16.85 25.79
N GLY A 1013 31.50 17.83 26.56
CA GLY A 1013 32.63 17.64 27.49
C GLY A 1013 32.33 16.69 28.66
N GLY A 1014 31.04 16.41 28.87
CA GLY A 1014 30.55 15.46 29.86
C GLY A 1014 30.71 15.91 31.30
N SER A 1015 29.93 15.31 32.20
CA SER A 1015 30.04 15.47 33.65
C SER A 1015 30.00 14.10 34.32
N LEU A 1016 30.64 13.95 35.48
CA LEU A 1016 30.56 12.70 36.23
C LEU A 1016 29.21 12.61 36.95
N LEU A 1017 28.46 11.56 36.66
CA LEU A 1017 27.21 11.23 37.32
C LEU A 1017 27.46 10.10 38.34
N PRO A 1018 27.40 10.38 39.65
CA PRO A 1018 27.54 9.35 40.67
C PRO A 1018 26.31 8.42 40.69
N ARG A 1019 26.52 7.20 41.20
CA ARG A 1019 25.41 6.28 41.47
C ARG A 1019 24.67 6.68 42.74
N ASP A 1020 23.37 6.46 42.74
CA ASP A 1020 22.49 6.56 43.90
C ASP A 1020 22.82 5.48 44.94
N ALA A 1021 22.29 5.62 46.16
CA ALA A 1021 22.52 4.67 47.25
C ALA A 1021 22.06 3.22 46.93
N ASP A 1022 21.09 3.05 46.03
CA ASP A 1022 20.61 1.74 45.55
C ASP A 1022 21.34 1.24 44.29
N GLY A 1023 22.45 1.88 43.91
CA GLY A 1023 23.31 1.49 42.79
C GLY A 1023 22.83 1.94 41.41
N ARG A 1024 21.66 2.60 41.31
CA ARG A 1024 21.13 3.15 40.05
C ARG A 1024 21.73 4.52 39.71
N LEU A 1025 21.50 4.98 38.48
CA LEU A 1025 21.86 6.33 38.03
C LEU A 1025 20.59 7.09 37.67
N THR A 1026 20.37 8.24 38.31
CA THR A 1026 19.22 9.10 38.02
C THR A 1026 19.60 10.16 36.98
N VAL A 1027 18.90 10.18 35.84
CA VAL A 1027 19.17 11.09 34.72
C VAL A 1027 17.93 11.93 34.42
N SER A 1028 18.06 13.26 34.49
CA SER A 1028 17.03 14.19 34.04
C SER A 1028 17.20 14.51 32.55
N LEU A 1029 16.11 14.41 31.79
CA LEU A 1029 16.09 14.60 30.34
C LEU A 1029 15.01 15.62 29.97
N PRO A 1030 15.35 16.75 29.32
CA PRO A 1030 14.35 17.68 28.84
C PRO A 1030 13.50 17.07 27.72
N ARG A 1031 12.35 17.66 27.40
CA ARG A 1031 11.51 17.24 26.26
C ARG A 1031 12.34 17.08 24.98
N GLY A 1032 12.29 15.90 24.37
CA GLY A 1032 13.04 15.58 23.15
C GLY A 1032 14.57 15.47 23.35
N GLY A 1033 15.05 15.59 24.59
CA GLY A 1033 16.45 15.47 24.96
C GLY A 1033 16.98 14.04 24.89
N TRP A 1034 18.30 13.93 24.92
CA TRP A 1034 19.03 12.67 24.96
C TRP A 1034 20.17 12.76 25.98
N ALA A 1035 20.61 11.61 26.47
CA ALA A 1035 21.80 11.47 27.29
C ALA A 1035 22.60 10.23 26.88
N VAL A 1036 23.91 10.26 27.09
CA VAL A 1036 24.78 9.08 26.94
C VAL A 1036 25.61 8.94 28.21
N LEU A 1037 25.47 7.78 28.86
CA LEU A 1037 26.26 7.37 30.01
C LEU A 1037 27.40 6.49 29.51
N SER A 1038 28.65 6.91 29.74
CA SER A 1038 29.84 6.14 29.33
C SER A 1038 30.61 5.65 30.55
N PHE A 1039 31.07 4.41 30.51
CA PHE A 1039 31.81 3.75 31.58
C PHE A 1039 33.06 3.10 31.00
N ASP A 1040 34.15 3.13 31.76
CA ASP A 1040 35.22 2.16 31.56
C ASP A 1040 34.72 0.77 31.96
N ALA A 1041 35.09 -0.23 31.18
CA ALA A 1041 34.69 -1.61 31.38
C ALA A 1041 35.86 -2.55 31.10
N ARG A 1042 35.87 -3.73 31.73
CA ARG A 1042 36.93 -4.74 31.53
C ARG A 1042 37.11 -5.01 30.03
N ARG A 1043 38.34 -5.19 29.56
CA ARG A 1043 38.56 -5.42 28.13
C ARG A 1043 37.96 -6.77 27.70
N GLU A 1044 37.12 -6.78 26.68
CA GLU A 1044 36.51 -8.01 26.14
C GLU A 1044 36.43 -7.97 24.61
N ASP A 1045 36.84 -9.08 23.98
CA ASP A 1045 36.71 -9.30 22.54
C ASP A 1045 35.42 -10.11 22.28
N PHE A 1046 34.26 -9.45 22.44
CA PHE A 1046 32.94 -10.10 22.33
C PHE A 1046 32.64 -10.73 20.97
N TRP A 1047 33.30 -10.26 19.91
CA TRP A 1047 33.23 -10.85 18.59
C TRP A 1047 34.64 -11.26 18.18
N PRO A 1048 34.95 -12.56 18.16
CA PRO A 1048 36.31 -13.00 17.90
C PRO A 1048 36.72 -12.56 16.49
N SER A 1049 37.91 -11.99 16.39
CA SER A 1049 38.53 -11.72 15.10
C SER A 1049 38.80 -13.07 14.42
N MET A 1050 38.01 -13.40 13.41
CA MET A 1050 38.14 -14.63 12.64
C MET A 1050 38.61 -14.33 11.22
N LYS A 1051 39.41 -15.23 10.65
CA LYS A 1051 39.67 -15.20 9.20
C LYS A 1051 38.38 -15.55 8.45
N PRO A 1052 38.10 -14.94 7.30
CA PRO A 1052 37.02 -15.40 6.42
C PRO A 1052 37.26 -16.83 5.93
N LEU A 1053 36.21 -17.55 5.55
CA LEU A 1053 36.32 -18.87 4.94
C LEU A 1053 37.06 -18.81 3.60
N GLU A 1054 37.96 -19.78 3.39
CA GLU A 1054 38.59 -20.03 2.08
C GLU A 1054 37.76 -20.99 1.22
N THR A 1055 36.92 -21.81 1.85
CA THR A 1055 36.10 -22.84 1.20
C THR A 1055 34.85 -22.22 0.57
N ALA A 1056 34.69 -22.41 -0.74
CA ALA A 1056 33.45 -22.11 -1.46
C ALA A 1056 32.43 -23.27 -1.34
N PRO A 1057 31.12 -23.03 -1.58
CA PRO A 1057 30.13 -24.09 -1.64
C PRO A 1057 30.49 -25.14 -2.70
N VAL A 1058 30.32 -26.41 -2.36
CA VAL A 1058 30.69 -27.53 -3.22
C VAL A 1058 29.43 -28.16 -3.82
N LYS A 1059 29.43 -28.36 -5.14
CA LYS A 1059 28.41 -29.16 -5.82
C LYS A 1059 28.69 -30.64 -5.58
N LEU A 1060 27.66 -31.40 -5.24
CA LEU A 1060 27.73 -32.83 -5.00
C LEU A 1060 27.26 -33.57 -6.26
N ASP A 1061 28.01 -34.61 -6.64
CA ASP A 1061 27.61 -35.52 -7.70
C ASP A 1061 26.61 -36.53 -7.13
N LEU A 1062 25.35 -36.41 -7.56
CA LEU A 1062 24.25 -37.24 -7.09
C LEU A 1062 23.76 -38.20 -8.19
N PRO A 1063 23.28 -39.40 -7.82
CA PRO A 1063 22.64 -40.31 -8.77
C PRO A 1063 21.30 -39.75 -9.29
N GLU A 1064 20.81 -40.32 -10.39
CA GLU A 1064 19.53 -39.94 -10.99
C GLU A 1064 18.39 -39.98 -9.96
N GLY A 1065 17.46 -39.01 -10.05
CA GLY A 1065 16.33 -38.86 -9.14
C GLY A 1065 16.58 -37.98 -7.90
N TRP A 1066 17.83 -37.77 -7.50
CA TRP A 1066 18.20 -36.92 -6.34
C TRP A 1066 18.53 -35.46 -6.69
N GLY A 1067 18.59 -35.14 -7.99
CA GLY A 1067 18.76 -33.77 -8.47
C GLY A 1067 20.17 -33.22 -8.28
N GLU A 1068 20.29 -31.94 -7.97
CA GLU A 1068 21.55 -31.28 -7.61
C GLU A 1068 21.72 -31.27 -6.10
N GLY A 1069 22.93 -31.60 -5.62
CA GLY A 1069 23.30 -31.43 -4.21
C GLY A 1069 24.28 -30.29 -4.04
N ARG A 1070 24.16 -29.54 -2.94
CA ARG A 1070 25.16 -28.56 -2.53
C ARG A 1070 25.49 -28.68 -1.06
N ALA A 1071 26.77 -28.57 -0.75
CA ALA A 1071 27.30 -28.47 0.61
C ALA A 1071 27.88 -27.08 0.84
N PHE A 1072 27.44 -26.43 1.92
CA PHE A 1072 27.86 -25.10 2.34
C PHE A 1072 28.57 -25.22 3.68
N ARG A 1073 29.76 -24.63 3.78
CA ARG A 1073 30.36 -24.29 5.08
C ARG A 1073 30.04 -22.82 5.37
N ILE A 1074 29.46 -22.57 6.54
CA ILE A 1074 28.96 -21.26 6.96
C ILE A 1074 29.68 -20.89 8.25
N ARG A 1075 30.44 -19.79 8.24
CA ARG A 1075 31.08 -19.24 9.42
C ARG A 1075 30.14 -18.26 10.11
N SER A 1076 29.77 -18.57 11.36
CA SER A 1076 28.93 -17.68 12.17
C SER A 1076 29.75 -16.51 12.72
N PRO A 1077 29.11 -15.38 13.09
CA PRO A 1077 29.80 -14.32 13.81
C PRO A 1077 30.17 -14.71 15.25
N PHE A 1078 29.69 -15.85 15.76
CA PHE A 1078 29.82 -16.29 17.16
C PHE A 1078 31.03 -17.19 17.45
N GLY A 1079 31.95 -17.37 16.50
CA GLY A 1079 33.18 -18.14 16.74
C GLY A 1079 33.13 -19.61 16.34
N PHE A 1080 32.06 -20.06 15.67
CA PHE A 1080 31.92 -21.43 15.19
C PHE A 1080 31.43 -21.49 13.74
N ASP A 1081 31.68 -22.62 13.08
CA ASP A 1081 31.18 -22.93 11.74
C ASP A 1081 29.97 -23.88 11.79
N SER A 1082 29.23 -23.91 10.69
CA SER A 1082 28.15 -24.87 10.42
C SER A 1082 28.31 -25.46 9.03
N VAL A 1083 27.82 -26.68 8.84
CA VAL A 1083 27.70 -27.34 7.54
C VAL A 1083 26.22 -27.50 7.22
N PHE A 1084 25.82 -27.00 6.05
CA PHE A 1084 24.48 -27.15 5.50
C PHE A 1084 24.55 -27.91 4.17
N VAL A 1085 23.81 -29.00 4.04
CA VAL A 1085 23.71 -29.78 2.80
C VAL A 1085 22.24 -29.84 2.38
N ALA A 1086 21.95 -29.61 1.11
CA ALA A 1086 20.59 -29.70 0.56
C ALA A 1086 20.59 -30.35 -0.81
N LEU A 1087 19.49 -31.05 -1.13
CA LEU A 1087 19.27 -31.73 -2.42
C LEU A 1087 18.01 -31.20 -3.11
N THR A 1088 18.04 -31.01 -4.44
CA THR A 1088 16.89 -30.52 -5.20
C THR A 1088 15.90 -31.61 -5.61
N GLY A 1089 16.32 -32.89 -5.61
CA GLY A 1089 15.49 -34.02 -5.96
C GLY A 1089 14.40 -34.32 -4.94
N ARG A 1090 13.25 -34.78 -5.43
CA ARG A 1090 12.10 -35.21 -4.63
C ARG A 1090 11.68 -36.62 -5.05
N PRO A 1091 12.51 -37.65 -4.79
CA PRO A 1091 12.09 -39.04 -4.97
C PRO A 1091 10.85 -39.36 -4.12
N ALA A 1092 9.99 -40.25 -4.62
CA ALA A 1092 8.70 -40.55 -3.99
C ALA A 1092 8.82 -41.21 -2.60
N GLN A 1093 9.87 -42.00 -2.36
CA GLN A 1093 10.15 -42.70 -1.09
C GLN A 1093 11.67 -42.83 -0.89
N GLY A 1094 12.38 -41.69 -0.79
CA GLY A 1094 13.83 -41.69 -0.62
C GLY A 1094 14.26 -41.63 0.85
N HIS A 1095 15.37 -42.28 1.18
CA HIS A 1095 16.06 -42.09 2.45
C HIS A 1095 17.44 -41.52 2.18
N ALA A 1096 17.79 -40.42 2.84
CA ALA A 1096 19.09 -39.80 2.69
C ALA A 1096 19.75 -39.62 4.06
N ARG A 1097 21.04 -39.94 4.15
CA ARG A 1097 21.83 -39.85 5.37
C ARG A 1097 23.15 -39.13 5.09
N LEU A 1098 23.41 -38.06 5.82
CA LEU A 1098 24.71 -37.39 5.86
C LEU A 1098 25.62 -38.10 6.86
N VAL A 1099 26.80 -38.53 6.41
CA VAL A 1099 27.82 -39.22 7.21
C VAL A 1099 29.08 -38.36 7.25
N PHE A 1100 29.70 -38.26 8.43
CA PHE A 1100 30.96 -37.55 8.64
C PHE A 1100 32.10 -38.56 8.84
N ASP A 1101 33.11 -38.51 7.97
CA ASP A 1101 34.19 -39.50 7.90
C ASP A 1101 35.27 -39.31 8.98
N ASP A 1102 35.34 -38.11 9.56
CA ASP A 1102 36.32 -37.76 10.59
C ASP A 1102 35.90 -38.25 12.00
N GLY A 1103 34.70 -38.83 12.14
CA GLY A 1103 34.15 -39.32 13.40
C GLY A 1103 33.82 -38.25 14.43
N GLY A 1104 33.96 -36.96 14.07
CA GLY A 1104 33.78 -35.82 14.98
C GLY A 1104 32.33 -35.38 15.16
N LEU A 1105 31.43 -35.81 14.28
CA LEU A 1105 30.01 -35.45 14.29
C LEU A 1105 29.13 -36.68 14.04
N PRO A 1106 27.95 -36.78 14.69
CA PRO A 1106 27.02 -37.87 14.43
C PRO A 1106 26.40 -37.75 13.03
N PRO A 1107 26.07 -38.88 12.37
CA PRO A 1107 25.37 -38.85 11.10
C PRO A 1107 23.94 -38.33 11.26
N ILE A 1108 23.43 -37.66 10.21
CA ILE A 1108 22.10 -37.03 10.20
C ILE A 1108 21.22 -37.75 9.16
N ASN A 1109 20.05 -38.24 9.57
CA ASN A 1109 19.11 -38.92 8.68
C ASN A 1109 17.98 -37.98 8.25
N CYS A 1110 17.49 -38.16 7.02
CA CYS A 1110 16.34 -37.45 6.48
C CYS A 1110 15.54 -38.41 5.57
N ASP A 1111 14.34 -38.78 6.03
CA ASP A 1111 13.48 -39.77 5.36
C ASP A 1111 12.36 -39.15 4.52
N THR A 1112 12.27 -37.81 4.52
CA THR A 1112 11.23 -37.07 3.82
C THR A 1112 11.76 -35.79 3.22
N PHE A 1113 11.34 -35.47 1.99
CA PHE A 1113 11.64 -34.19 1.37
C PHE A 1113 11.05 -33.02 2.19
N PRO A 1114 11.78 -31.88 2.35
CA PRO A 1114 13.08 -31.55 1.76
C PRO A 1114 14.26 -32.31 2.38
N TYR A 1115 15.14 -32.87 1.54
CA TYR A 1115 16.35 -33.56 2.00
C TYR A 1115 17.44 -32.54 2.33
N GLU A 1116 17.50 -32.16 3.59
CA GLU A 1116 18.37 -31.12 4.11
C GLU A 1116 19.02 -31.55 5.42
N PHE A 1117 20.27 -31.15 5.62
CA PHE A 1117 21.09 -31.55 6.75
C PHE A 1117 21.87 -30.36 7.28
N THR A 1118 21.82 -30.15 8.59
CA THR A 1118 22.58 -29.07 9.25
C THR A 1118 23.33 -29.62 10.45
N ALA A 1119 24.64 -29.40 10.49
CA ALA A 1119 25.47 -29.59 11.67
C ALA A 1119 26.09 -28.24 12.06
N ALA A 1120 26.09 -27.91 13.35
CA ALA A 1120 26.62 -26.66 13.89
C ALA A 1120 27.75 -26.93 14.90
N ASP A 1121 28.29 -25.85 15.50
CA ASP A 1121 29.33 -25.89 16.53
C ASP A 1121 30.63 -26.56 16.09
N ILE A 1122 30.96 -26.41 14.81
CA ILE A 1122 32.19 -26.92 14.23
C ILE A 1122 33.31 -25.93 14.46
N SER A 1123 34.49 -26.42 14.87
CA SER A 1123 35.66 -25.57 15.03
C SER A 1123 36.03 -24.91 13.69
N PRO A 1124 36.27 -23.58 13.64
CA PRO A 1124 36.68 -22.88 12.43
C PRO A 1124 37.91 -23.48 11.71
N SER A 1125 38.82 -24.11 12.47
CA SER A 1125 40.07 -24.69 11.96
C SER A 1125 39.96 -26.16 11.56
N GLN A 1126 38.86 -26.84 11.91
CA GLN A 1126 38.65 -28.26 11.63
C GLN A 1126 38.26 -28.47 10.16
N ASP A 1127 38.90 -29.40 9.45
CA ASP A 1127 38.43 -29.90 8.16
C ASP A 1127 37.27 -30.88 8.37
N ILE A 1128 36.21 -30.79 7.56
CA ILE A 1128 35.07 -31.70 7.64
C ILE A 1128 34.98 -32.51 6.35
N THR A 1129 35.04 -33.83 6.45
CA THR A 1129 34.83 -34.73 5.31
C THR A 1129 33.47 -35.41 5.44
N LEU A 1130 32.63 -35.28 4.42
CA LEU A 1130 31.25 -35.77 4.42
C LEU A 1130 30.93 -36.64 3.21
N ARG A 1131 29.95 -37.55 3.37
CA ARG A 1131 29.32 -38.36 2.30
C ARG A 1131 27.82 -38.39 2.50
N LEU A 1132 27.08 -38.59 1.41
CA LEU A 1132 25.67 -38.92 1.45
C LEU A 1132 25.50 -40.41 1.16
N ARG A 1133 24.73 -41.08 2.01
CA ARG A 1133 24.17 -42.40 1.73
C ARG A 1133 22.72 -42.21 1.30
N LEU A 1134 22.39 -42.61 0.08
CA LEU A 1134 21.12 -42.37 -0.59
C LEU A 1134 20.45 -43.69 -0.95
N GLU A 1135 19.18 -43.86 -0.60
CA GLU A 1135 18.43 -45.09 -0.80
C GLU A 1135 17.09 -44.79 -1.47
N LEU A 1136 16.80 -45.53 -2.55
CA LEU A 1136 15.51 -45.50 -3.26
C LEU A 1136 14.86 -46.89 -3.18
N PRO A 1137 13.53 -47.00 -3.24
CA PRO A 1137 12.85 -48.29 -3.12
C PRO A 1137 13.26 -49.22 -4.26
N GLY A 1138 13.64 -50.45 -3.92
CA GLY A 1138 14.07 -51.46 -4.90
C GLY A 1138 15.45 -51.22 -5.52
N GLN A 1139 16.22 -50.25 -5.02
CA GLN A 1139 17.61 -49.98 -5.44
C GLN A 1139 18.58 -50.21 -4.28
N ALA A 1140 19.83 -50.54 -4.59
CA ALA A 1140 20.88 -50.62 -3.58
C ALA A 1140 21.20 -49.21 -3.05
N ALA A 1141 21.55 -49.12 -1.76
CA ALA A 1141 22.04 -47.88 -1.16
C ALA A 1141 23.32 -47.43 -1.89
N ILE A 1142 23.38 -46.15 -2.28
CA ILE A 1142 24.54 -45.56 -2.94
C ILE A 1142 25.21 -44.60 -1.95
N GLU A 1143 26.51 -44.73 -1.77
CA GLU A 1143 27.32 -43.72 -1.08
C GLU A 1143 28.00 -42.80 -2.09
N THR A 1144 27.90 -41.50 -1.89
CA THR A 1144 28.61 -40.52 -2.72
C THR A 1144 30.11 -40.52 -2.40
N PRO A 1145 30.97 -40.07 -3.34
CA PRO A 1145 32.37 -39.80 -3.02
C PRO A 1145 32.51 -38.85 -1.82
N PRO A 1146 33.58 -39.00 -1.00
CA PRO A 1146 33.85 -38.09 0.11
C PRO A 1146 34.17 -36.68 -0.39
N VAL A 1147 33.58 -35.68 0.27
CA VAL A 1147 33.80 -34.26 0.00
C VAL A 1147 34.36 -33.61 1.27
N THR A 1148 35.52 -32.95 1.16
CA THR A 1148 36.13 -32.23 2.28
C THR A 1148 35.86 -30.73 2.17
N LEU A 1149 35.20 -30.17 3.18
CA LEU A 1149 35.06 -28.73 3.39
C LEU A 1149 36.18 -28.26 4.33
N LYS A 1150 37.20 -27.60 3.78
CA LYS A 1150 38.38 -27.17 4.54
C LYS A 1150 38.06 -26.11 5.60
N GLY A 1151 38.70 -26.24 6.76
CA GLY A 1151 38.73 -25.21 7.79
C GLY A 1151 39.69 -24.08 7.42
N THR A 1152 39.62 -22.98 8.15
CA THR A 1152 40.57 -21.87 8.02
C THR A 1152 41.43 -21.82 9.26
N ARG A 1153 42.75 -21.87 9.06
CA ARG A 1153 43.74 -21.90 10.15
C ARG A 1153 44.31 -20.53 10.44
#